data_AF-A0A3D2F3B9-F1
#
_entry.id   AF-A0A3D2F3B9-F1
#
_cell.length_a   1.000
_cell.length_b   1.000
_cell.length_c   1.000
_cell.angle_alpha   90.00
_cell.angle_beta   90.00
_cell.angle_gamma   90.00
#
_symmetry.space_group_name_H-M   'P 1'
#
loop_
_entity.id
_entity.type
_entity.pdbx_description
1 polymer ?
#
loop_
_entity_poly.entity_id
_entity_poly.type
_entity_poly.pdbx_seq_one_letter_code
_entity_poly.pdbx_strand_id
1 'polypeptide(L)'
;MKYLISPSEYTLPNPRIDGFRKLKEVGASTVDIFILSLDSFSFFLENKKLPAELEEEIRATMPSIIENASTHSVAVRRAYVVPGTDNPPGPRFVGLTDANSVIDAIKQTYDFAITQKYNEVANSQIGIFFHASIGTPKYPEGNQDVSLVPYGGYAINENGFVEIYSVFGMNEGVQSLVADRYLTEERRGKYYIVKKEIPQKNKMICTAASGEVKLLEVPIEMQFDQVLSDGEIIETARVVGGLSKKYGPQRVEFSSEKSNVLFNEVADYWKEAKKDAPENINLKGAVRVISNIGDFQKLSEISKEDLLSGKVIVKVGENIITNRDYDVLGALAAWKDNLFVLYPGVAATQHAMRVLTDKGHKAFLIGNQKFDEGDQAQIVVTGGKVRVTNLSKTENQNYISLWDASFLGVELCGGKADRLSKMKILGFQVPHGAVLTTKLSDLVLEKLGYKSQVALADFPKVYQALENPSPEIISLIDSLLTDYKQSNKAFSTRSSATIEDDSKDSMAGMFDTHLNVSGDALVTQAIAVIRSAFSPQIIQHLQNNQGLVEKMKIAVVLQEMVDVRCAGVIFGAKAQTGDTDIVEIEANQGLGEGIVSGEAKEVESYKFSRSERRVVERKGPEVLSQPEAKALFMLSERLRQEFNDTPQDIEWAIDSSGQIWVLQSRDLYIRR
;
A
#
# COMPACT_ATOMS: atom_id res chain seq x y z
N MET A 1 -26.91 -5.40 44.45
CA MET A 1 -26.67 -5.97 43.11
C MET A 1 -25.30 -5.50 42.68
N LYS A 2 -24.47 -6.36 42.07
CA LYS A 2 -23.17 -5.95 41.53
C LYS A 2 -23.38 -5.46 40.10
N TYR A 3 -23.12 -4.19 39.81
CA TYR A 3 -23.43 -3.64 38.49
C TYR A 3 -22.26 -3.73 37.52
N LEU A 4 -21.01 -3.70 38.01
CA LEU A 4 -19.82 -4.03 37.23
C LEU A 4 -19.43 -5.51 37.38
N ILE A 5 -19.41 -6.23 36.27
CA ILE A 5 -19.12 -7.66 36.23
C ILE A 5 -17.93 -7.97 35.31
N SER A 6 -17.25 -9.07 35.60
CA SER A 6 -16.15 -9.60 34.80
C SER A 6 -16.66 -10.42 33.59
N PRO A 7 -15.83 -10.67 32.56
CA PRO A 7 -16.21 -11.53 31.44
C PRO A 7 -16.68 -12.94 31.82
N SER A 8 -16.17 -13.49 32.93
CA SER A 8 -16.60 -14.79 33.46
C SER A 8 -17.97 -14.76 34.13
N GLU A 9 -18.39 -13.60 34.64
CA GLU A 9 -19.71 -13.40 35.27
C GLU A 9 -20.80 -13.11 34.22
N TYR A 10 -20.44 -12.75 32.98
CA TYR A 10 -21.37 -12.56 31.87
C TYR A 10 -21.71 -13.91 31.20
N THR A 11 -22.87 -14.48 31.54
CA THR A 11 -23.22 -15.86 31.15
C THR A 11 -23.94 -16.00 29.82
N LEU A 12 -24.42 -14.90 29.23
CA LEU A 12 -25.14 -14.94 27.95
C LEU A 12 -24.14 -14.87 26.78
N PRO A 13 -24.43 -15.56 25.66
CA PRO A 13 -23.63 -15.42 24.44
C PRO A 13 -23.63 -13.98 23.94
N ASN A 14 -22.44 -13.42 23.75
CA ASN A 14 -22.24 -12.07 23.26
C ASN A 14 -20.90 -11.99 22.52
N PRO A 15 -20.90 -11.88 21.18
CA PRO A 15 -19.68 -11.98 20.37
C PRO A 15 -18.54 -11.06 20.83
N ARG A 16 -18.86 -9.85 21.31
CA ARG A 16 -17.84 -8.88 21.73
C ARG A 16 -17.23 -9.22 23.08
N ILE A 17 -18.04 -9.65 24.04
CA ILE A 17 -17.57 -10.05 25.38
C ILE A 17 -16.86 -11.41 25.30
N ASP A 18 -17.43 -12.34 24.52
CA ASP A 18 -16.89 -13.68 24.30
C ASP A 18 -15.50 -13.60 23.65
N GLY A 19 -15.24 -12.63 22.77
CA GLY A 19 -13.92 -12.38 22.20
C GLY A 19 -12.82 -12.18 23.24
N PHE A 20 -13.05 -11.34 24.26
CA PHE A 20 -12.10 -11.15 25.35
C PHE A 20 -11.93 -12.39 26.23
N ARG A 21 -13.00 -13.18 26.42
CA ARG A 21 -12.91 -14.47 27.13
C ARG A 21 -12.04 -15.46 26.36
N LYS A 22 -12.27 -15.60 25.05
CA LYS A 22 -11.47 -16.44 24.15
C LYS A 22 -9.98 -16.07 24.21
N LEU A 23 -9.65 -14.77 24.21
CA LEU A 23 -8.27 -14.28 24.33
C LEU A 23 -7.61 -14.72 25.64
N LYS A 24 -8.28 -14.53 26.78
CA LYS A 24 -7.76 -14.94 28.09
C LYS A 24 -7.56 -16.46 28.17
N GLU A 25 -8.47 -17.24 27.61
CA GLU A 25 -8.40 -18.71 27.62
C GLU A 25 -7.19 -19.27 26.84
N VAL A 26 -6.71 -18.56 25.81
CA VAL A 26 -5.48 -18.93 25.08
C VAL A 26 -4.23 -18.27 25.63
N GLY A 27 -4.33 -17.55 26.76
CA GLY A 27 -3.24 -16.81 27.38
C GLY A 27 -2.70 -15.68 26.51
N ALA A 28 -3.57 -14.98 25.79
CA ALA A 28 -3.19 -13.78 25.03
C ALA A 28 -3.09 -12.56 25.96
N SER A 29 -2.13 -11.66 25.68
CA SER A 29 -2.07 -10.35 26.32
C SER A 29 -3.22 -9.48 25.83
N THR A 30 -4.17 -9.16 26.71
CA THR A 30 -5.34 -8.34 26.42
C THR A 30 -5.69 -7.47 27.62
N VAL A 31 -6.52 -6.45 27.44
CA VAL A 31 -6.96 -5.62 28.57
C VAL A 31 -8.03 -6.30 29.41
N ASP A 32 -8.10 -5.87 30.66
CA ASP A 32 -9.29 -6.11 31.47
C ASP A 32 -10.44 -5.24 30.99
N ILE A 33 -11.61 -5.86 30.83
CA ILE A 33 -12.86 -5.19 30.51
C ILE A 33 -13.79 -5.23 31.72
N PHE A 34 -14.50 -4.13 31.93
CA PHE A 34 -15.50 -3.95 32.99
C PHE A 34 -16.85 -3.86 32.32
N ILE A 35 -17.68 -4.88 32.52
CA ILE A 35 -18.96 -5.02 31.82
C ILE A 35 -20.07 -4.52 32.73
N LEU A 36 -20.97 -3.71 32.19
CA LEU A 36 -22.19 -3.35 32.88
C LEU A 36 -23.17 -4.52 32.80
N SER A 37 -23.66 -4.98 33.96
CA SER A 37 -24.74 -5.97 34.03
C SER A 37 -25.97 -5.49 33.27
N LEU A 38 -26.73 -6.43 32.68
CA LEU A 38 -27.95 -6.09 31.94
C LEU A 38 -29.01 -5.41 32.84
N ASP A 39 -28.98 -5.67 34.15
CA ASP A 39 -29.84 -5.01 35.14
C ASP A 39 -29.64 -3.49 35.17
N SER A 40 -28.42 -3.01 34.89
CA SER A 40 -28.16 -1.56 34.81
C SER A 40 -28.94 -0.88 33.69
N PHE A 41 -29.14 -1.55 32.56
CA PHE A 41 -29.96 -1.04 31.47
C PHE A 41 -31.45 -1.07 31.82
N SER A 42 -31.93 -2.16 32.43
CA SER A 42 -33.32 -2.27 32.90
C SER A 42 -33.65 -1.13 33.88
N PHE A 43 -32.77 -0.87 34.85
CA PHE A 43 -32.92 0.25 35.78
C PHE A 43 -32.94 1.59 35.05
N PHE A 44 -32.01 1.80 34.10
CA PHE A 44 -31.93 3.02 33.32
C PHE A 44 -33.19 3.26 32.46
N LEU A 45 -33.75 2.20 31.88
CA LEU A 45 -34.95 2.27 31.05
C LEU A 45 -36.15 2.80 31.85
N GLU A 46 -36.31 2.34 33.09
CA GLU A 46 -37.38 2.73 34.01
C GLU A 46 -37.16 4.12 34.64
N ASN A 47 -35.93 4.43 35.04
CA ASN A 47 -35.63 5.58 35.90
C ASN A 47 -34.98 6.77 35.16
N LYS A 48 -34.55 6.57 33.90
CA LYS A 48 -33.81 7.55 33.09
C LYS A 48 -32.52 8.08 33.76
N LYS A 49 -31.92 7.26 34.62
CA LYS A 49 -30.65 7.52 35.31
C LYS A 49 -29.96 6.20 35.65
N LEU A 50 -28.65 6.23 35.86
CA LEU A 50 -27.90 5.06 36.31
C LEU A 50 -28.17 4.81 37.81
N PRO A 51 -28.05 3.56 38.30
CA PRO A 51 -28.02 3.27 39.72
C PRO A 51 -26.89 4.05 40.42
N ALA A 52 -27.16 4.58 41.62
CA ALA A 52 -26.16 5.35 42.37
C ALA A 52 -24.94 4.49 42.72
N GLU A 53 -25.18 3.22 43.07
CA GLU A 53 -24.11 2.26 43.37
C GLU A 53 -23.21 2.01 42.16
N LEU A 54 -23.77 1.98 40.94
CA LEU A 54 -22.97 1.83 39.71
C LEU A 54 -22.11 3.08 39.46
N GLU A 55 -22.64 4.29 39.66
CA GLU A 55 -21.85 5.51 39.51
C GLU A 55 -20.69 5.56 40.53
N GLU A 56 -20.92 5.11 41.77
CA GLU A 56 -19.87 4.97 42.79
C GLU A 56 -18.82 3.91 42.43
N GLU A 57 -19.25 2.73 41.96
CA GLU A 57 -18.35 1.66 41.49
C GLU A 57 -17.45 2.15 40.35
N ILE A 58 -18.00 2.89 39.38
CA ILE A 58 -17.23 3.49 38.28
C ILE A 58 -16.21 4.50 38.85
N ARG A 59 -16.65 5.43 39.71
CA ARG A 59 -15.76 6.45 40.31
C ARG A 59 -14.61 5.82 41.09
N ALA A 60 -14.85 4.71 41.79
CA ALA A 60 -13.83 4.01 42.55
C ALA A 60 -12.83 3.25 41.66
N THR A 61 -13.29 2.68 40.55
CA THR A 61 -12.45 1.84 39.67
C THR A 61 -11.61 2.67 38.69
N MET A 62 -12.15 3.80 38.23
CA MET A 62 -11.59 4.62 37.15
C MET A 62 -10.15 5.10 37.36
N PRO A 63 -9.73 5.60 38.55
CA PRO A 63 -8.35 6.07 38.75
C PRO A 63 -7.31 4.99 38.43
N SER A 64 -7.55 3.74 38.86
CA SER A 64 -6.63 2.64 38.62
C SER A 64 -6.56 2.24 37.13
N ILE A 65 -7.69 2.29 36.41
CA ILE A 65 -7.71 2.00 34.97
C ILE A 65 -6.92 3.07 34.20
N ILE A 66 -7.14 4.34 34.53
CA ILE A 66 -6.46 5.48 33.88
C ILE A 66 -4.96 5.43 34.14
N GLU A 67 -4.53 5.21 35.39
CA GLU A 67 -3.11 5.18 35.74
C GLU A 67 -2.35 4.04 35.03
N ASN A 68 -3.01 2.89 34.84
CA ASN A 68 -2.39 1.74 34.18
C ASN A 68 -2.42 1.80 32.65
N ALA A 69 -3.35 2.57 32.06
CA ALA A 69 -3.47 2.74 30.62
C ALA A 69 -2.33 3.60 30.07
N SER A 70 -1.65 3.14 29.01
CA SER A 70 -0.60 3.95 28.34
C SER A 70 -1.11 5.31 27.86
N THR A 71 -2.36 5.38 27.41
CA THR A 71 -3.02 6.60 26.94
C THR A 71 -3.62 7.45 28.06
N HIS A 72 -3.51 7.02 29.33
CA HIS A 72 -4.16 7.65 30.48
C HIS A 72 -5.64 7.96 30.27
N SER A 73 -6.35 7.05 29.58
CA SER A 73 -7.75 7.25 29.19
C SER A 73 -8.49 5.93 29.02
N VAL A 74 -9.82 6.02 28.98
CA VAL A 74 -10.76 4.88 28.92
C VAL A 74 -11.62 4.95 27.67
N ALA A 75 -11.94 3.77 27.14
CA ALA A 75 -12.87 3.61 26.04
C ALA A 75 -14.16 2.98 26.55
N VAL A 76 -15.30 3.53 26.14
CA VAL A 76 -16.63 2.93 26.37
C VAL A 76 -17.11 2.32 25.05
N ARG A 77 -17.46 1.04 25.12
CA ARG A 77 -17.83 0.20 23.99
C ARG A 77 -19.21 -0.41 24.21
N ARG A 78 -19.96 -0.52 23.13
CA ARG A 78 -21.23 -1.25 23.10
C ARG A 78 -20.99 -2.74 22.88
N ALA A 79 -21.80 -3.57 23.50
CA ALA A 79 -21.89 -5.02 23.33
C ALA A 79 -23.36 -5.40 23.05
N TYR A 80 -23.98 -4.71 22.10
CA TYR A 80 -25.37 -4.95 21.72
C TYR A 80 -25.52 -6.29 20.99
N VAL A 81 -26.56 -7.04 21.36
CA VAL A 81 -27.06 -8.19 20.61
C VAL A 81 -28.52 -7.88 20.31
N VAL A 82 -28.86 -7.67 19.04
CA VAL A 82 -30.22 -7.36 18.59
C VAL A 82 -30.62 -8.42 17.56
N PRO A 83 -31.49 -9.38 17.90
CA PRO A 83 -31.89 -10.44 16.99
C PRO A 83 -32.38 -9.90 15.63
N GLY A 84 -31.85 -10.45 14.54
CA GLY A 84 -32.15 -10.02 13.17
C GLY A 84 -31.34 -8.83 12.66
N THR A 85 -30.43 -8.26 13.48
CA THR A 85 -29.50 -7.21 13.06
C THR A 85 -28.07 -7.66 13.31
N ASP A 86 -27.30 -7.89 12.24
CA ASP A 86 -25.87 -8.15 12.34
C ASP A 86 -25.14 -6.84 12.70
N ASN A 87 -24.33 -6.86 13.76
CA ASN A 87 -23.54 -5.72 14.22
C ASN A 87 -24.33 -4.39 14.39
N PRO A 88 -25.31 -4.33 15.30
CA PRO A 88 -26.11 -3.13 15.53
C PRO A 88 -25.24 -1.87 15.76
N PRO A 89 -25.52 -0.75 15.05
CA PRO A 89 -24.76 0.48 15.17
C PRO A 89 -24.95 1.15 16.54
N GLY A 90 -24.11 2.14 16.82
CA GLY A 90 -24.16 2.89 18.07
C GLY A 90 -22.93 3.75 18.29
N PRO A 91 -22.99 4.63 19.29
CA PRO A 91 -21.89 5.52 19.60
C PRO A 91 -20.65 4.72 20.05
N ARG A 92 -19.48 5.34 19.87
CA ARG A 92 -18.19 4.86 20.38
C ARG A 92 -17.52 6.04 21.05
N PHE A 93 -17.10 5.85 22.29
CA PHE A 93 -16.39 6.88 23.04
C PHE A 93 -14.98 6.37 23.37
N VAL A 94 -13.98 7.21 23.14
CA VAL A 94 -12.56 6.94 23.38
C VAL A 94 -11.91 8.19 23.98
N GLY A 95 -10.77 8.03 24.66
CA GLY A 95 -10.04 9.17 25.21
C GLY A 95 -10.68 9.83 26.42
N LEU A 96 -11.55 9.10 27.15
CA LEU A 96 -12.21 9.62 28.35
C LEU A 96 -11.23 9.59 29.52
N THR A 97 -11.03 10.73 30.19
CA THR A 97 -9.95 10.92 31.20
C THR A 97 -10.45 10.98 32.63
N ASP A 98 -11.76 10.87 32.86
CA ASP A 98 -12.35 10.97 34.20
C ASP A 98 -13.65 10.14 34.30
N ALA A 99 -14.10 9.91 35.53
CA ALA A 99 -15.27 9.08 35.79
C ALA A 99 -16.59 9.70 35.31
N ASN A 100 -16.74 11.04 35.34
CA ASN A 100 -17.98 11.68 34.89
C ASN A 100 -18.15 11.52 33.38
N SER A 101 -17.08 11.73 32.61
CA SER A 101 -17.13 11.55 31.15
C SER A 101 -17.44 10.11 30.74
N VAL A 102 -16.97 9.10 31.50
CA VAL A 102 -17.37 7.69 31.31
C VAL A 102 -18.85 7.46 31.63
N ILE A 103 -19.34 8.00 32.75
CA ILE A 103 -20.76 7.92 33.13
C ILE A 103 -21.66 8.55 32.05
N ASP A 104 -21.29 9.71 31.53
CA ASP A 104 -22.05 10.40 30.49
C ASP A 104 -22.02 9.62 29.16
N ALA A 105 -20.89 9.04 28.80
CA ALA A 105 -20.77 8.17 27.63
C ALA A 105 -21.67 6.93 27.73
N ILE A 106 -21.77 6.32 28.92
CA ILE A 106 -22.68 5.19 29.19
C ILE A 106 -24.14 5.62 29.00
N LYS A 107 -24.54 6.76 29.59
CA LYS A 107 -25.90 7.31 29.47
C LYS A 107 -26.28 7.55 28.01
N GLN A 108 -25.40 8.23 27.25
CA GLN A 108 -25.60 8.47 25.82
C GLN A 108 -25.70 7.18 25.00
N THR A 109 -24.93 6.15 25.37
CA THR A 109 -24.99 4.84 24.72
C THR A 109 -26.35 4.17 24.95
N TYR A 110 -26.87 4.18 26.18
CA TYR A 110 -28.22 3.67 26.47
C TYR A 110 -29.33 4.48 25.80
N ASP A 111 -29.28 5.81 25.85
CA ASP A 111 -30.25 6.66 25.18
C ASP A 111 -30.30 6.43 23.67
N PHE A 112 -29.13 6.19 23.04
CA PHE A 112 -29.07 5.78 21.65
C PHE A 112 -29.81 4.46 21.40
N ALA A 113 -29.55 3.43 22.20
CA ALA A 113 -30.21 2.12 22.04
C ALA A 113 -31.74 2.21 22.19
N ILE A 114 -32.22 3.02 23.13
CA ILE A 114 -33.65 3.30 23.34
C ILE A 114 -34.23 4.03 22.11
N THR A 115 -33.53 5.04 21.61
CA THR A 115 -33.95 5.81 20.43
C THR A 115 -34.07 4.93 19.19
N GLN A 116 -33.14 3.98 19.03
CA GLN A 116 -33.18 2.98 17.95
C GLN A 116 -34.14 1.82 18.20
N LYS A 117 -34.85 1.82 19.34
CA LYS A 117 -35.81 0.77 19.74
C LYS A 117 -35.20 -0.62 19.82
N TYR A 118 -33.90 -0.73 20.05
CA TYR A 118 -33.23 -2.04 20.17
C TYR A 118 -33.76 -2.85 21.35
N ASN A 119 -34.16 -2.17 22.41
CA ASN A 119 -34.79 -2.75 23.60
C ASN A 119 -36.21 -3.30 23.34
N GLU A 120 -36.88 -2.90 22.25
CA GLU A 120 -38.22 -3.41 21.90
C GLU A 120 -38.15 -4.75 21.15
N VAL A 121 -36.99 -5.10 20.60
CA VAL A 121 -36.78 -6.39 19.94
C VAL A 121 -36.64 -7.50 20.98
N ALA A 122 -37.44 -8.56 20.84
CA ALA A 122 -37.44 -9.68 21.77
C ALA A 122 -36.06 -10.35 21.84
N ASN A 123 -35.60 -10.65 23.07
CA ASN A 123 -34.29 -11.25 23.36
C ASN A 123 -33.08 -10.37 23.05
N SER A 124 -33.27 -9.06 22.89
CA SER A 124 -32.15 -8.11 22.80
C SER A 124 -31.33 -8.05 24.09
N GLN A 125 -30.02 -7.90 23.95
CA GLN A 125 -29.09 -7.60 25.03
C GLN A 125 -28.47 -6.22 24.77
N ILE A 126 -28.77 -5.24 25.61
CA ILE A 126 -28.17 -3.89 25.53
C ILE A 126 -26.96 -3.84 26.45
N GLY A 127 -25.88 -4.52 26.04
CA GLY A 127 -24.64 -4.57 26.81
C GLY A 127 -23.75 -3.34 26.58
N ILE A 128 -23.06 -2.90 27.62
CA ILE A 128 -21.97 -1.92 27.58
C ILE A 128 -20.78 -2.48 28.36
N PHE A 129 -19.58 -2.24 27.88
CA PHE A 129 -18.36 -2.45 28.66
C PHE A 129 -17.41 -1.28 28.45
N PHE A 130 -16.49 -1.10 29.39
CA PHE A 130 -15.39 -0.16 29.25
C PHE A 130 -14.07 -0.81 29.65
N HIS A 131 -12.99 -0.25 29.14
CA HIS A 131 -11.64 -0.74 29.39
C HIS A 131 -10.63 0.39 29.24
N ALA A 132 -9.42 0.18 29.77
CA ALA A 132 -8.27 1.02 29.45
C ALA A 132 -8.18 1.19 27.93
N SER A 133 -8.13 2.42 27.44
CA SER A 133 -8.08 2.65 25.99
C SER A 133 -6.87 1.92 25.42
N ILE A 134 -7.13 0.91 24.61
CA ILE A 134 -6.12 0.29 23.77
C ILE A 134 -5.96 1.24 22.61
N GLY A 135 -5.00 2.12 22.76
CA GLY A 135 -4.73 3.18 21.82
C GLY A 135 -3.26 3.39 21.78
N THR A 136 -2.79 3.65 20.58
CA THR A 136 -1.45 4.15 20.38
C THR A 136 -1.21 5.41 21.22
N PRO A 137 0.00 5.59 21.82
CA PRO A 137 0.45 6.90 22.28
C PRO A 137 0.14 8.02 21.27
N LYS A 138 -0.31 9.18 21.74
CA LYS A 138 -0.46 10.33 20.82
C LYS A 138 0.90 10.63 20.19
N TYR A 139 0.97 10.60 18.86
CA TYR A 139 2.20 10.90 18.13
C TYR A 139 2.18 12.39 17.74
N PRO A 140 3.05 13.23 18.31
CA PRO A 140 3.07 14.65 17.96
C PRO A 140 3.54 14.83 16.51
N GLU A 141 2.87 15.70 15.76
CA GLU A 141 3.34 16.09 14.43
C GLU A 141 4.74 16.69 14.52
N GLY A 142 5.67 16.22 13.68
CA GLY A 142 7.06 16.65 13.69
C GLY A 142 7.91 16.06 14.82
N ASN A 143 7.38 15.17 15.67
CA ASN A 143 8.22 14.39 16.57
C ASN A 143 9.10 13.43 15.74
N GLN A 144 10.39 13.36 16.08
CA GLN A 144 11.35 12.47 15.45
C GLN A 144 11.64 11.23 16.30
N ASP A 145 11.05 11.12 17.49
CA ASP A 145 11.23 9.94 18.34
C ASP A 145 10.41 8.75 17.79
N VAL A 146 11.09 7.97 16.96
CA VAL A 146 10.57 6.73 16.36
C VAL A 146 10.14 5.68 17.39
N SER A 147 10.66 5.73 18.61
CA SER A 147 10.28 4.77 19.67
C SER A 147 8.84 4.94 20.15
N LEU A 148 8.24 6.11 19.88
CA LEU A 148 6.85 6.41 20.19
C LEU A 148 5.91 6.09 19.03
N VAL A 149 6.44 5.63 17.89
CA VAL A 149 5.61 5.35 16.73
C VAL A 149 4.73 4.13 17.03
N PRO A 150 3.39 4.27 16.97
CA PRO A 150 2.48 3.13 16.95
C PRO A 150 2.88 2.01 16.01
N TYR A 151 2.36 0.84 16.33
CA TYR A 151 1.97 -0.10 15.31
C TYR A 151 0.73 -0.91 15.71
N GLY A 152 0.11 -1.52 14.71
CA GLY A 152 -1.06 -2.33 14.92
C GLY A 152 -1.33 -3.19 13.70
N GLY A 153 -2.28 -4.09 13.85
CA GLY A 153 -2.56 -5.02 12.79
C GLY A 153 -3.73 -5.95 13.05
N TYR A 154 -3.84 -6.93 12.18
CA TYR A 154 -4.73 -8.06 12.39
C TYR A 154 -4.08 -9.34 11.86
N ALA A 155 -4.58 -10.47 12.34
CA ALA A 155 -4.15 -11.78 11.92
C ALA A 155 -5.34 -12.71 11.77
N ILE A 156 -5.20 -13.67 10.85
CA ILE A 156 -6.19 -14.70 10.56
C ILE A 156 -5.50 -16.04 10.39
N ASN A 157 -6.20 -17.13 10.71
CA ASN A 157 -5.75 -18.47 10.37
C ASN A 157 -6.54 -18.99 9.17
N GLU A 158 -5.85 -19.27 8.07
CA GLU A 158 -6.43 -19.81 6.85
C GLU A 158 -5.58 -20.96 6.32
N ASN A 159 -6.19 -22.09 5.97
CA ASN A 159 -5.54 -23.24 5.34
C ASN A 159 -4.30 -23.77 6.09
N GLY A 160 -4.28 -23.70 7.42
CA GLY A 160 -3.16 -24.17 8.24
C GLY A 160 -2.01 -23.16 8.39
N PHE A 161 -2.16 -21.96 7.83
CA PHE A 161 -1.23 -20.85 8.01
C PHE A 161 -1.87 -19.74 8.83
N VAL A 162 -1.09 -19.10 9.70
CA VAL A 162 -1.49 -17.80 10.25
C VAL A 162 -0.86 -16.70 9.42
N GLU A 163 -1.73 -15.91 8.81
CA GLU A 163 -1.37 -14.73 8.02
C GLU A 163 -1.57 -13.48 8.87
N ILE A 164 -0.52 -12.67 8.99
CA ILE A 164 -0.46 -11.51 9.87
C ILE A 164 -0.16 -10.29 9.03
N TYR A 165 -0.94 -9.23 9.24
CA TYR A 165 -0.76 -7.94 8.60
C TYR A 165 -0.51 -6.88 9.65
N SER A 166 0.48 -6.02 9.41
CA SER A 166 0.82 -4.96 10.37
C SER A 166 1.25 -3.67 9.68
N VAL A 167 0.87 -2.54 10.27
CA VAL A 167 1.23 -1.19 9.83
C VAL A 167 1.85 -0.41 10.99
N PHE A 168 2.67 0.59 10.65
CA PHE A 168 2.91 1.69 11.57
C PHE A 168 1.64 2.55 11.65
N GLY A 169 1.33 3.04 12.84
CA GLY A 169 0.03 3.66 13.09
C GLY A 169 -0.98 2.72 13.78
N MET A 170 -2.20 3.23 13.89
CA MET A 170 -3.35 2.50 14.42
C MET A 170 -3.67 1.28 13.53
N ASN A 171 -4.23 0.21 14.12
CA ASN A 171 -4.56 -1.04 13.42
C ASN A 171 -5.56 -0.85 12.27
N GLU A 172 -6.43 0.16 12.34
CA GLU A 172 -7.32 0.54 11.23
C GLU A 172 -6.54 0.96 9.97
N GLY A 173 -5.26 1.33 10.11
CA GLY A 173 -4.41 1.64 8.97
C GLY A 173 -4.21 0.46 8.03
N VAL A 174 -4.30 -0.79 8.50
CA VAL A 174 -4.16 -1.97 7.62
C VAL A 174 -5.21 -1.95 6.50
N GLN A 175 -6.34 -1.29 6.70
CA GLN A 175 -7.43 -1.24 5.73
C GLN A 175 -7.09 -0.41 4.47
N SER A 176 -6.23 0.60 4.61
CA SER A 176 -5.98 1.61 3.57
C SER A 176 -4.51 1.89 3.30
N LEU A 177 -3.61 1.42 4.17
CA LEU A 177 -2.17 1.64 4.08
C LEU A 177 -1.42 0.38 3.64
N VAL A 178 -0.20 0.61 3.17
CA VAL A 178 0.77 -0.43 2.85
C VAL A 178 1.13 -1.14 4.17
N ALA A 179 0.84 -2.44 4.26
CA ALA A 179 1.14 -3.27 5.42
C ALA A 179 2.26 -4.27 5.14
N ASP A 180 3.03 -4.60 6.18
CA ASP A 180 3.85 -5.80 6.16
C ASP A 180 2.93 -7.03 6.20
N ARG A 181 3.36 -8.10 5.52
CA ARG A 181 2.67 -9.38 5.54
C ARG A 181 3.61 -10.49 5.99
N TYR A 182 3.17 -11.25 6.98
CA TYR A 182 3.89 -12.41 7.48
C TYR A 182 3.04 -13.66 7.32
N LEU A 183 3.65 -14.70 6.78
CA LEU A 183 3.05 -16.01 6.72
C LEU A 183 3.76 -16.93 7.71
N THR A 184 2.99 -17.56 8.59
CA THR A 184 3.52 -18.51 9.56
C THR A 184 2.82 -19.85 9.45
N GLU A 185 3.55 -20.91 9.76
CA GLU A 185 3.05 -22.28 9.76
C GLU A 185 3.32 -22.92 11.12
N GLU A 186 2.38 -23.74 11.57
CA GLU A 186 2.59 -24.55 12.75
C GLU A 186 3.26 -25.88 12.40
N ARG A 187 4.36 -26.20 13.09
CA ARG A 187 5.02 -27.51 13.03
C ARG A 187 5.27 -28.01 14.44
N ARG A 188 4.70 -29.18 14.77
CA ARG A 188 4.88 -29.85 16.07
C ARG A 188 4.57 -28.94 17.28
N GLY A 189 3.50 -28.16 17.22
CA GLY A 189 3.09 -27.28 18.33
C GLY A 189 3.84 -25.95 18.41
N LYS A 190 4.73 -25.64 17.46
CA LYS A 190 5.46 -24.37 17.38
C LYS A 190 5.18 -23.67 16.06
N TYR A 191 5.14 -22.35 16.08
CA TYR A 191 4.98 -21.54 14.87
C TYR A 191 6.33 -21.13 14.30
N TYR A 192 6.43 -21.09 12.98
CA TYR A 192 7.61 -20.68 12.25
C TYR A 192 7.23 -19.67 11.17
N ILE A 193 8.03 -18.62 11.03
CA ILE A 193 7.86 -17.66 9.94
C ILE A 193 8.32 -18.31 8.64
N VAL A 194 7.40 -18.45 7.69
CA VAL A 194 7.64 -19.05 6.37
C VAL A 194 7.98 -17.98 5.35
N LYS A 195 7.31 -16.83 5.44
CA LYS A 195 7.51 -15.71 4.51
C LYS A 195 7.33 -14.38 5.22
N LYS A 196 8.13 -13.40 4.81
CA LYS A 196 8.00 -12.00 5.18
C LYS A 196 7.96 -11.16 3.90
N GLU A 197 6.98 -10.28 3.80
CA GLU A 197 6.88 -9.28 2.75
C GLU A 197 6.86 -7.92 3.45
N ILE A 198 7.92 -7.14 3.26
CA ILE A 198 8.16 -5.89 3.98
C ILE A 198 8.29 -4.76 2.94
N PRO A 199 7.15 -4.26 2.42
CA PRO A 199 7.12 -3.16 1.46
C PRO A 199 7.54 -1.83 2.10
N GLN A 200 7.77 -0.82 1.25
CA GLN A 200 8.04 0.54 1.69
C GLN A 200 6.77 1.19 2.26
N LYS A 201 6.76 1.48 3.56
CA LYS A 201 5.65 2.13 4.26
C LYS A 201 5.90 3.63 4.27
N ASN A 202 5.08 4.39 3.57
CA ASN A 202 5.21 5.85 3.48
C ASN A 202 4.25 6.62 4.40
N LYS A 203 3.05 6.09 4.61
CA LYS A 203 2.01 6.77 5.39
C LYS A 203 1.63 5.93 6.60
N MET A 204 1.32 6.60 7.69
CA MET A 204 0.76 6.00 8.91
C MET A 204 -0.44 6.80 9.40
N ILE A 205 -1.33 6.11 10.11
CA ILE A 205 -2.50 6.72 10.73
C ILE A 205 -2.24 6.83 12.22
N CYS A 206 -2.24 8.06 12.75
CA CYS A 206 -1.95 8.30 14.17
C CYS A 206 -2.93 9.30 14.77
N THR A 207 -3.16 9.18 16.08
CA THR A 207 -3.77 10.26 16.85
C THR A 207 -2.71 11.31 17.15
N ALA A 208 -2.90 12.52 16.64
CA ALA A 208 -2.03 13.66 16.91
C ALA A 208 -2.12 14.08 18.39
N ALA A 209 -1.16 14.88 18.86
CA ALA A 209 -1.17 15.43 20.21
C ALA A 209 -2.49 16.18 20.55
N SER A 210 -3.09 16.83 19.54
CA SER A 210 -4.39 17.50 19.61
C SER A 210 -5.57 16.55 19.89
N GLY A 211 -5.40 15.24 19.72
CA GLY A 211 -6.46 14.24 19.80
C GLY A 211 -7.15 13.94 18.47
N GLU A 212 -6.83 14.67 17.40
CA GLU A 212 -7.34 14.42 16.05
C GLU A 212 -6.63 13.21 15.42
N VAL A 213 -7.37 12.37 14.69
CA VAL A 213 -6.79 11.28 13.90
C VAL A 213 -6.33 11.83 12.56
N LYS A 214 -5.03 11.70 12.27
CA LYS A 214 -4.41 12.25 11.06
C LYS A 214 -3.70 11.17 10.26
N LEU A 215 -3.49 11.46 8.98
CA LEU A 215 -2.61 10.71 8.10
C LEU A 215 -1.25 11.42 8.08
N LEU A 216 -0.20 10.75 8.57
CA LEU A 216 1.15 11.29 8.70
C LEU A 216 2.12 10.51 7.82
N GLU A 217 3.29 11.10 7.52
CA GLU A 217 4.39 10.34 6.93
C GLU A 217 5.01 9.39 7.97
N VAL A 218 5.41 8.21 7.53
CA VAL A 218 6.27 7.30 8.29
C VAL A 218 7.69 7.92 8.31
N PRO A 219 8.32 8.04 9.50
CA PRO A 219 9.71 8.52 9.60
C PRO A 219 10.64 7.78 8.65
N ILE A 220 11.55 8.51 8.01
CA ILE A 220 12.34 7.98 6.89
C ILE A 220 13.16 6.74 7.26
N GLU A 221 13.73 6.69 8.47
CA GLU A 221 14.47 5.52 8.96
C GLU A 221 13.62 4.25 9.11
N MET A 222 12.29 4.38 9.21
CA MET A 222 11.36 3.27 9.44
C MET A 222 10.69 2.77 8.16
N GLN A 223 10.77 3.49 7.04
CA GLN A 223 9.99 3.15 5.83
C GLN A 223 10.24 1.72 5.32
N PHE A 224 11.44 1.17 5.53
CA PHE A 224 11.82 -0.19 5.15
C PHE A 224 11.97 -1.17 6.32
N ASP A 225 11.70 -0.70 7.54
CA ASP A 225 11.77 -1.53 8.74
C ASP A 225 10.57 -2.48 8.80
N GLN A 226 10.82 -3.64 9.43
CA GLN A 226 9.77 -4.60 9.78
C GLN A 226 8.97 -4.03 10.95
N VAL A 227 7.64 -4.02 10.85
CA VAL A 227 6.77 -3.43 11.88
C VAL A 227 6.78 -4.26 13.17
N LEU A 228 6.56 -5.57 13.06
CA LEU A 228 6.58 -6.48 14.20
C LEU A 228 7.96 -7.10 14.33
N SER A 229 8.47 -7.30 15.54
CA SER A 229 9.64 -8.17 15.75
C SER A 229 9.32 -9.64 15.47
N ASP A 230 10.34 -10.46 15.22
CA ASP A 230 10.14 -11.90 15.00
C ASP A 230 9.46 -12.59 16.19
N GLY A 231 9.73 -12.14 17.41
CA GLY A 231 9.04 -12.62 18.61
C GLY A 231 7.55 -12.29 18.59
N GLU A 232 7.19 -11.06 18.23
CA GLU A 232 5.79 -10.61 18.14
C GLU A 232 5.02 -11.31 17.01
N ILE A 233 5.66 -11.61 15.88
CA ILE A 233 5.07 -12.40 14.80
C ILE A 233 4.73 -13.80 15.31
N ILE A 234 5.66 -14.46 16.01
CA ILE A 234 5.44 -15.81 16.56
C ILE A 234 4.36 -15.80 17.66
N GLU A 235 4.34 -14.78 18.52
CA GLU A 235 3.32 -14.65 19.56
C GLU A 235 1.92 -14.43 18.97
N THR A 236 1.82 -13.55 17.96
CA THR A 236 0.58 -13.34 17.21
C THR A 236 0.10 -14.63 16.56
N ALA A 237 1.00 -15.38 15.92
CA ALA A 237 0.68 -16.69 15.33
C ALA A 237 0.19 -17.70 16.37
N ARG A 238 0.84 -17.76 17.54
CA ARG A 238 0.45 -18.63 18.66
C ARG A 238 -0.97 -18.32 19.14
N VAL A 239 -1.29 -17.04 19.36
CA VAL A 239 -2.61 -16.61 19.83
C VAL A 239 -3.68 -16.94 18.80
N VAL A 240 -3.52 -16.48 17.56
CA VAL A 240 -4.52 -16.66 16.50
C VAL A 240 -4.73 -18.12 16.16
N GLY A 241 -3.65 -18.91 16.10
CA GLY A 241 -3.75 -20.33 15.84
C GLY A 241 -4.31 -21.13 17.02
N GLY A 242 -4.00 -20.76 18.26
CA GLY A 242 -4.62 -21.34 19.45
C GLY A 242 -6.13 -21.09 19.51
N LEU A 243 -6.55 -19.86 19.22
CA LEU A 243 -7.95 -19.49 19.06
C LEU A 243 -8.63 -20.31 17.96
N SER A 244 -7.98 -20.39 16.79
CA SER A 244 -8.56 -21.04 15.62
C SER A 244 -8.74 -22.55 15.79
N LYS A 245 -7.83 -23.20 16.52
CA LYS A 245 -7.96 -24.62 16.89
C LYS A 245 -9.15 -24.89 17.81
N LYS A 246 -9.48 -23.95 18.69
CA LYS A 246 -10.49 -24.14 19.72
C LYS A 246 -11.89 -23.71 19.27
N TYR A 247 -11.99 -22.65 18.48
CA TYR A 247 -13.27 -22.02 18.11
C TYR A 247 -13.55 -22.02 16.60
N GLY A 248 -12.71 -22.66 15.78
CA GLY A 248 -12.74 -22.48 14.34
C GLY A 248 -12.05 -21.16 13.93
N PRO A 249 -11.88 -20.88 12.63
CA PRO A 249 -11.04 -19.76 12.19
C PRO A 249 -11.49 -18.42 12.78
N GLN A 250 -10.52 -17.65 13.27
CA GLN A 250 -10.77 -16.35 13.91
C GLN A 250 -9.99 -15.25 13.20
N ARG A 251 -10.57 -14.06 13.17
CA ARG A 251 -9.88 -12.80 12.88
C ARG A 251 -9.58 -12.12 14.19
N VAL A 252 -8.32 -11.77 14.39
CA VAL A 252 -7.84 -11.17 15.63
C VAL A 252 -7.19 -9.83 15.29
N GLU A 253 -7.66 -8.76 15.90
CA GLU A 253 -7.01 -7.46 15.82
C GLU A 253 -6.07 -7.26 17.01
N PHE A 254 -5.02 -6.47 16.78
CA PHE A 254 -4.03 -6.15 17.79
C PHE A 254 -3.43 -4.76 17.61
N SER A 255 -2.92 -4.20 18.70
CA SER A 255 -2.23 -2.90 18.73
C SER A 255 -0.98 -2.98 19.61
N SER A 256 -0.01 -2.10 19.37
CA SER A 256 1.19 -1.98 20.19
C SER A 256 0.93 -1.19 21.46
N GLU A 257 1.42 -1.66 22.60
CA GLU A 257 1.51 -0.90 23.85
C GLU A 257 2.84 -1.23 24.55
N LYS A 258 3.62 -0.19 24.92
CA LYS A 258 4.91 -0.36 25.62
C LYS A 258 5.81 -1.42 24.96
N SER A 259 5.88 -1.41 23.62
CA SER A 259 6.64 -2.35 22.79
C SER A 259 6.20 -3.83 22.90
N ASN A 260 4.92 -4.08 23.20
CA ASN A 260 4.30 -5.40 23.17
C ASN A 260 3.00 -5.38 22.35
N VAL A 261 2.64 -6.53 21.79
CA VAL A 261 1.35 -6.74 21.11
C VAL A 261 0.26 -6.99 22.15
N LEU A 262 -0.78 -6.17 22.16
CA LEU A 262 -2.05 -6.45 22.84
C LEU A 262 -3.15 -6.77 21.83
N PHE A 263 -3.87 -7.84 22.11
CA PHE A 263 -5.01 -8.30 21.31
C PHE A 263 -6.28 -7.66 21.86
N ASN A 264 -7.04 -7.00 20.99
CA ASN A 264 -8.14 -6.12 21.40
C ASN A 264 -9.51 -6.48 20.80
N GLU A 265 -9.54 -7.23 19.70
CA GLU A 265 -10.79 -7.71 19.11
C GLU A 265 -10.63 -9.11 18.53
N VAL A 266 -11.63 -9.96 18.75
CA VAL A 266 -11.73 -11.29 18.13
C VAL A 266 -13.11 -11.41 17.50
N ALA A 267 -13.13 -11.74 16.22
CA ALA A 267 -14.33 -12.06 15.49
C ALA A 267 -14.21 -13.43 14.84
N ASP A 268 -15.32 -14.16 14.78
CA ASP A 268 -15.36 -15.38 13.98
C ASP A 268 -15.09 -15.03 12.52
N TYR A 269 -14.21 -15.81 11.90
CA TYR A 269 -13.81 -15.63 10.52
C TYR A 269 -14.27 -16.85 9.73
N TRP A 270 -15.34 -16.70 8.97
CA TRP A 270 -15.79 -17.73 8.05
C TRP A 270 -15.72 -17.17 6.65
N LYS A 271 -14.79 -17.70 5.87
CA LYS A 271 -14.84 -17.57 4.43
C LYS A 271 -15.95 -18.49 3.96
N GLU A 272 -16.91 -17.97 3.19
CA GLU A 272 -17.77 -18.89 2.43
C GLU A 272 -16.83 -19.81 1.62
N ALA A 273 -17.03 -21.11 1.75
CA ALA A 273 -16.20 -22.07 1.04
C ALA A 273 -16.23 -21.72 -0.45
N LYS A 274 -15.09 -21.31 -1.02
CA LYS A 274 -14.96 -21.20 -2.47
C LYS A 274 -15.26 -22.58 -3.04
N LYS A 275 -16.33 -22.67 -3.83
CA LYS A 275 -16.36 -23.60 -4.95
C LYS A 275 -15.38 -23.05 -5.99
N ASP A 276 -14.39 -23.89 -6.29
CA ASP A 276 -13.45 -23.83 -7.40
C ASP A 276 -12.15 -23.01 -7.25
N ALA A 277 -11.13 -23.56 -7.92
CA ALA A 277 -9.82 -22.95 -8.21
C ALA A 277 -10.01 -21.52 -8.77
N PRO A 278 -8.98 -20.65 -8.78
CA PRO A 278 -9.12 -19.35 -9.46
C PRO A 278 -9.58 -19.60 -10.90
N GLU A 279 -10.84 -19.27 -11.19
CA GLU A 279 -11.39 -19.33 -12.53
C GLU A 279 -10.48 -18.51 -13.43
N ASN A 280 -10.15 -19.03 -14.61
CA ASN A 280 -9.56 -18.16 -15.61
C ASN A 280 -10.62 -17.14 -16.00
N ILE A 281 -10.42 -15.88 -15.62
CA ILE A 281 -11.32 -14.78 -15.93
C ILE A 281 -10.75 -14.07 -17.16
N ASN A 282 -11.59 -13.77 -18.13
CA ASN A 282 -11.27 -12.81 -19.19
C ASN A 282 -12.57 -12.10 -19.54
N LEU A 283 -12.83 -10.97 -18.89
CA LEU A 283 -14.05 -10.19 -19.08
C LEU A 283 -13.74 -8.74 -19.38
N LYS A 284 -14.71 -8.07 -20.00
CA LYS A 284 -14.69 -6.64 -20.30
C LYS A 284 -16.00 -6.02 -19.83
N GLY A 285 -15.94 -4.87 -19.20
CA GLY A 285 -17.11 -4.17 -18.70
C GLY A 285 -16.90 -2.67 -18.53
N ALA A 286 -18.02 -1.94 -18.50
CA ALA A 286 -18.04 -0.51 -18.21
C ALA A 286 -17.81 -0.26 -16.72
N VAL A 287 -16.97 0.71 -16.40
CA VAL A 287 -16.67 1.12 -15.03
C VAL A 287 -17.77 2.00 -14.49
N ARG A 288 -18.23 1.68 -13.27
CA ARG A 288 -19.06 2.53 -12.41
C ARG A 288 -18.26 2.99 -11.21
N VAL A 289 -18.00 4.28 -11.08
CA VAL A 289 -17.22 4.83 -9.97
C VAL A 289 -18.12 5.12 -8.79
N ILE A 290 -17.81 4.53 -7.63
CA ILE A 290 -18.49 4.81 -6.37
C ILE A 290 -17.61 5.75 -5.57
N SER A 291 -18.00 7.01 -5.43
CA SER A 291 -17.22 7.99 -4.64
C SER A 291 -17.91 8.39 -3.33
N ASN A 292 -19.17 8.03 -3.14
CA ASN A 292 -19.96 8.34 -1.95
C ASN A 292 -21.16 7.38 -1.86
N ILE A 293 -21.93 7.48 -0.77
CA ILE A 293 -23.10 6.63 -0.54
C ILE A 293 -24.22 6.81 -1.58
N GLY A 294 -24.35 8.01 -2.17
CA GLY A 294 -25.32 8.28 -3.23
C GLY A 294 -24.99 7.54 -4.52
N ASP A 295 -23.72 7.45 -4.89
CA ASP A 295 -23.28 6.65 -6.04
C ASP A 295 -23.49 5.16 -5.78
N PHE A 296 -23.26 4.69 -4.54
CA PHE A 296 -23.56 3.31 -4.15
C PHE A 296 -25.05 2.97 -4.31
N GLN A 297 -25.96 3.86 -3.91
CA GLN A 297 -27.40 3.64 -4.04
C GLN A 297 -27.84 3.44 -5.50
N LYS A 298 -27.19 4.11 -6.46
CA LYS A 298 -27.46 3.96 -7.90
C LYS A 298 -27.09 2.57 -8.45
N LEU A 299 -26.33 1.75 -7.72
CA LEU A 299 -26.08 0.36 -8.14
C LEU A 299 -27.39 -0.44 -8.24
N SER A 300 -28.41 -0.07 -7.45
CA SER A 300 -29.74 -0.70 -7.52
C SER A 300 -30.50 -0.43 -8.81
N GLU A 301 -30.09 0.56 -9.60
CA GLU A 301 -30.67 0.90 -10.90
C GLU A 301 -30.09 0.03 -12.03
N ILE A 302 -29.00 -0.70 -11.77
CA ILE A 302 -28.30 -1.54 -12.74
C ILE A 302 -28.89 -2.95 -12.70
N SER A 303 -29.03 -3.58 -13.88
CA SER A 303 -29.57 -4.93 -13.95
C SER A 303 -28.65 -5.92 -13.20
N LYS A 304 -29.27 -6.86 -12.48
CA LYS A 304 -28.55 -7.91 -11.75
C LYS A 304 -27.67 -8.76 -12.68
N GLU A 305 -28.12 -9.00 -13.91
CA GLU A 305 -27.38 -9.74 -14.92
C GLU A 305 -26.07 -9.03 -15.31
N ASP A 306 -26.10 -7.71 -15.48
CA ASP A 306 -24.92 -6.94 -15.88
C ASP A 306 -23.88 -6.85 -14.76
N LEU A 307 -24.33 -6.77 -13.50
CA LEU A 307 -23.46 -6.80 -12.32
C LEU A 307 -22.79 -8.17 -12.14
N LEU A 308 -23.55 -9.26 -12.25
CA LEU A 308 -23.04 -10.62 -12.04
C LEU A 308 -22.16 -11.12 -13.20
N SER A 309 -22.41 -10.66 -14.42
CA SER A 309 -21.60 -11.04 -15.59
C SER A 309 -20.30 -10.24 -15.72
N GLY A 310 -20.14 -9.15 -14.95
CA GLY A 310 -19.01 -8.23 -15.08
C GLY A 310 -19.10 -7.29 -16.29
N LYS A 311 -20.26 -7.19 -16.95
CA LYS A 311 -20.52 -6.13 -17.95
C LYS A 311 -20.47 -4.75 -17.31
N VAL A 312 -20.80 -4.65 -16.02
CA VAL A 312 -20.53 -3.50 -15.17
C VAL A 312 -19.51 -3.89 -14.11
N ILE A 313 -18.45 -3.09 -14.00
CA ILE A 313 -17.38 -3.27 -13.03
C ILE A 313 -17.39 -2.08 -12.08
N VAL A 314 -17.51 -2.33 -10.79
CA VAL A 314 -17.58 -1.27 -9.77
C VAL A 314 -16.17 -0.83 -9.42
N LYS A 315 -15.84 0.46 -9.51
CA LYS A 315 -14.57 1.01 -9.05
C LYS A 315 -14.78 1.82 -7.77
N VAL A 316 -14.07 1.46 -6.71
CA VAL A 316 -14.06 2.24 -5.47
C VAL A 316 -13.31 3.55 -5.72
N GLY A 317 -13.91 4.68 -5.36
CA GLY A 317 -13.29 6.00 -5.46
C GLY A 317 -12.14 6.14 -4.47
N GLU A 318 -11.05 6.78 -4.90
CA GLU A 318 -9.88 7.01 -4.04
C GLU A 318 -10.26 7.82 -2.80
N ASN A 319 -11.21 8.74 -2.94
CA ASN A 319 -11.71 9.57 -1.85
C ASN A 319 -12.39 8.77 -0.73
N ILE A 320 -13.01 7.63 -1.02
CA ILE A 320 -13.57 6.73 0.00
C ILE A 320 -12.46 6.20 0.90
N ILE A 321 -11.31 5.88 0.30
CA ILE A 321 -10.14 5.35 1.00
C ILE A 321 -9.47 6.47 1.80
N THR A 322 -9.21 7.63 1.16
CA THR A 322 -8.53 8.75 1.83
C THR A 322 -9.36 9.33 2.97
N ASN A 323 -10.68 9.44 2.78
CA ASN A 323 -11.59 10.00 3.78
C ASN A 323 -12.07 8.96 4.79
N ARG A 324 -11.70 7.69 4.60
CA ARG A 324 -12.10 6.56 5.46
C ARG A 324 -13.61 6.46 5.60
N ASP A 325 -14.31 6.56 4.48
CA ASP A 325 -15.76 6.43 4.43
C ASP A 325 -16.13 4.94 4.54
N TYR A 326 -16.03 4.41 5.77
CA TYR A 326 -16.30 3.01 6.08
C TYR A 326 -17.76 2.65 5.95
N ASP A 327 -18.66 3.63 5.92
CA ASP A 327 -20.08 3.39 5.68
C ASP A 327 -20.29 2.90 4.24
N VAL A 328 -19.60 3.51 3.26
CA VAL A 328 -19.66 3.06 1.85
C VAL A 328 -18.97 1.71 1.66
N LEU A 329 -17.79 1.50 2.24
CA LEU A 329 -17.10 0.20 2.15
C LEU A 329 -17.89 -0.93 2.82
N GLY A 330 -18.48 -0.66 3.99
CA GLY A 330 -19.33 -1.59 4.71
C GLY A 330 -20.61 -1.91 3.93
N ALA A 331 -21.24 -0.90 3.31
CA ALA A 331 -22.39 -1.09 2.46
C ALA A 331 -22.05 -1.91 1.20
N LEU A 332 -20.90 -1.65 0.58
CA LEU A 332 -20.42 -2.43 -0.57
C LEU A 332 -20.15 -3.88 -0.19
N ALA A 333 -19.49 -4.13 0.95
CA ALA A 333 -19.22 -5.47 1.46
C ALA A 333 -20.47 -6.24 1.91
N ALA A 334 -21.54 -5.53 2.26
CA ALA A 334 -22.84 -6.12 2.62
C ALA A 334 -23.76 -6.35 1.41
N TRP A 335 -23.31 -5.98 0.19
CA TRP A 335 -24.10 -6.17 -1.01
C TRP A 335 -24.32 -7.67 -1.28
N LYS A 336 -25.56 -8.05 -1.59
CA LYS A 336 -25.96 -9.48 -1.65
C LYS A 336 -25.40 -10.24 -2.85
N ASP A 337 -25.09 -9.55 -3.94
CA ASP A 337 -24.63 -10.17 -5.18
C ASP A 337 -23.11 -10.08 -5.34
N ASN A 338 -22.49 -11.08 -5.97
CA ASN A 338 -21.03 -11.09 -6.16
C ASN A 338 -20.62 -10.12 -7.26
N LEU A 339 -20.14 -8.93 -6.87
CA LEU A 339 -19.70 -7.87 -7.77
C LEU A 339 -18.27 -8.11 -8.28
N PHE A 340 -17.97 -7.56 -9.46
CA PHE A 340 -16.59 -7.32 -9.90
C PHE A 340 -16.16 -5.92 -9.45
N VAL A 341 -15.12 -5.84 -8.62
CA VAL A 341 -14.69 -4.59 -7.98
C VAL A 341 -13.25 -4.25 -8.33
N LEU A 342 -13.02 -3.04 -8.83
CA LEU A 342 -11.69 -2.44 -8.93
C LEU A 342 -11.42 -1.63 -7.66
N TYR A 343 -10.36 -2.00 -6.96
CA TYR A 343 -9.98 -1.38 -5.69
C TYR A 343 -8.66 -0.60 -5.87
N PRO A 344 -8.64 0.73 -5.67
CA PRO A 344 -7.40 1.50 -5.70
C PRO A 344 -6.42 1.02 -4.64
N GLY A 345 -5.16 0.84 -5.01
CA GLY A 345 -4.09 0.37 -4.12
C GLY A 345 -3.25 -0.77 -4.67
N VAL A 346 -2.17 -1.11 -3.97
CA VAL A 346 -1.17 -2.13 -4.35
C VAL A 346 -1.38 -3.44 -3.57
N ALA A 347 -0.61 -4.48 -3.89
CA ALA A 347 -0.64 -5.75 -3.14
C ALA A 347 -0.42 -5.56 -1.63
N ALA A 348 0.27 -4.49 -1.24
CA ALA A 348 0.48 -4.13 0.16
C ALA A 348 -0.73 -3.48 0.86
N THR A 349 -1.74 -2.99 0.13
CA THR A 349 -2.97 -2.36 0.68
C THR A 349 -4.19 -3.30 0.55
N GLN A 350 -3.97 -4.62 0.54
CA GLN A 350 -4.95 -5.65 0.17
C GLN A 350 -6.17 -5.77 1.10
N HIS A 351 -6.17 -5.18 2.28
CA HIS A 351 -7.13 -5.56 3.32
C HIS A 351 -8.59 -5.21 3.01
N ALA A 352 -8.89 -3.97 2.62
CA ALA A 352 -10.26 -3.60 2.29
C ALA A 352 -10.76 -4.33 1.03
N MET A 353 -9.88 -4.58 0.06
CA MET A 353 -10.16 -5.50 -1.04
C MET A 353 -10.45 -6.92 -0.52
N ARG A 354 -9.71 -7.38 0.50
CA ARG A 354 -9.91 -8.70 1.10
C ARG A 354 -11.26 -8.84 1.78
N VAL A 355 -11.72 -7.81 2.51
CA VAL A 355 -13.08 -7.77 3.09
C VAL A 355 -14.12 -7.99 2.00
N LEU A 356 -13.97 -7.35 0.84
CA LEU A 356 -14.86 -7.58 -0.31
C LEU A 356 -14.75 -9.02 -0.83
N THR A 357 -13.55 -9.58 -0.96
CA THR A 357 -13.37 -10.97 -1.40
C THR A 357 -13.89 -12.02 -0.43
N ASP A 358 -13.80 -11.75 0.87
CA ASP A 358 -14.27 -12.65 1.93
C ASP A 358 -15.81 -12.69 1.98
N LYS A 359 -16.45 -11.62 1.51
CA LYS A 359 -17.91 -11.53 1.31
C LYS A 359 -18.37 -12.05 -0.06
N GLY A 360 -17.47 -12.66 -0.85
CA GLY A 360 -17.80 -13.33 -2.11
C GLY A 360 -17.61 -12.46 -3.37
N HIS A 361 -17.32 -11.17 -3.24
CA HIS A 361 -17.06 -10.33 -4.41
C HIS A 361 -15.73 -10.69 -5.09
N LYS A 362 -15.65 -10.48 -6.41
CA LYS A 362 -14.42 -10.59 -7.20
C LYS A 362 -13.74 -9.22 -7.22
N ALA A 363 -12.89 -8.93 -6.24
CA ALA A 363 -12.20 -7.66 -6.12
C ALA A 363 -10.74 -7.75 -6.61
N PHE A 364 -10.28 -6.70 -7.30
CA PHE A 364 -8.99 -6.63 -7.99
C PHE A 364 -8.30 -5.30 -7.71
N LEU A 365 -7.01 -5.36 -7.38
CA LEU A 365 -6.19 -4.17 -7.17
C LEU A 365 -5.84 -3.50 -8.50
N ILE A 366 -5.96 -2.18 -8.54
CA ILE A 366 -5.65 -1.38 -9.73
C ILE A 366 -4.51 -0.36 -9.49
N GLY A 367 -3.83 -0.40 -8.34
CA GLY A 367 -2.83 0.62 -8.01
C GLY A 367 -3.46 2.01 -8.00
N ASN A 368 -2.81 2.95 -8.66
CA ASN A 368 -3.39 4.27 -8.96
C ASN A 368 -3.77 4.39 -10.45
N GLN A 369 -4.08 3.27 -11.13
CA GLN A 369 -4.64 3.35 -12.47
C GLN A 369 -5.94 4.15 -12.42
N LYS A 370 -6.06 5.17 -13.27
CA LYS A 370 -7.25 6.00 -13.34
C LYS A 370 -8.30 5.31 -14.20
N PHE A 371 -9.47 5.10 -13.62
CA PHE A 371 -10.69 4.74 -14.33
C PHE A 371 -11.74 5.80 -14.01
N ASP A 372 -12.26 6.40 -15.07
CA ASP A 372 -13.36 7.35 -15.02
C ASP A 372 -14.69 6.61 -15.25
N GLU A 373 -15.79 7.28 -14.93
CA GLU A 373 -17.14 6.77 -15.14
C GLU A 373 -17.37 6.42 -16.62
N GLY A 374 -17.75 5.17 -16.90
CA GLY A 374 -18.00 4.65 -18.24
C GLY A 374 -16.78 4.07 -18.97
N ASP A 375 -15.57 4.21 -18.42
CA ASP A 375 -14.37 3.59 -19.00
C ASP A 375 -14.55 2.07 -19.14
N GLN A 376 -14.02 1.48 -20.20
CA GLN A 376 -14.02 0.04 -20.40
C GLN A 376 -12.82 -0.57 -19.67
N ALA A 377 -13.06 -1.45 -18.71
CA ALA A 377 -12.02 -2.21 -18.03
C ALA A 377 -12.01 -3.66 -18.52
N GLN A 378 -10.82 -4.23 -18.70
CA GLN A 378 -10.60 -5.65 -18.90
C GLN A 378 -9.97 -6.27 -17.67
N ILE A 379 -10.53 -7.38 -17.19
CA ILE A 379 -9.98 -8.16 -16.10
C ILE A 379 -9.59 -9.52 -16.65
N VAL A 380 -8.30 -9.85 -16.56
CA VAL A 380 -7.74 -11.15 -16.93
C VAL A 380 -7.14 -11.81 -15.69
N VAL A 381 -7.61 -13.01 -15.36
CA VAL A 381 -7.03 -13.86 -14.32
C VAL A 381 -6.55 -15.13 -14.99
N THR A 382 -5.24 -15.40 -14.94
CA THR A 382 -4.66 -16.62 -15.49
C THR A 382 -3.66 -17.20 -14.51
N GLY A 383 -3.88 -18.44 -14.05
CA GLY A 383 -2.98 -19.10 -13.11
C GLY A 383 -2.76 -18.33 -11.81
N GLY A 384 -3.80 -17.63 -11.32
CA GLY A 384 -3.75 -16.79 -10.11
C GLY A 384 -3.12 -15.41 -10.29
N LYS A 385 -2.58 -15.08 -11.47
CA LYS A 385 -2.13 -13.71 -11.78
C LYS A 385 -3.31 -12.87 -12.25
N VAL A 386 -3.55 -11.76 -11.57
CA VAL A 386 -4.58 -10.78 -11.91
C VAL A 386 -3.96 -9.69 -12.78
N ARG A 387 -4.65 -9.32 -13.86
CA ARG A 387 -4.36 -8.13 -14.66
C ARG A 387 -5.66 -7.35 -14.85
N VAL A 388 -5.62 -6.07 -14.51
CA VAL A 388 -6.69 -5.11 -14.83
C VAL A 388 -6.13 -4.11 -15.84
N THR A 389 -6.90 -3.76 -16.85
CA THR A 389 -6.49 -2.80 -17.90
C THR A 389 -7.64 -1.86 -18.23
N ASN A 390 -7.39 -0.55 -18.24
CA ASN A 390 -8.34 0.44 -18.75
C ASN A 390 -8.27 0.49 -20.28
N LEU A 391 -9.17 -0.22 -20.96
CA LEU A 391 -9.30 -0.23 -22.41
C LEU A 391 -9.70 1.13 -22.98
N SER A 392 -10.52 1.91 -22.28
CA SER A 392 -10.90 3.27 -22.74
C SER A 392 -9.74 4.25 -22.77
N LYS A 393 -8.71 4.01 -21.94
CA LYS A 393 -7.47 4.80 -21.93
C LYS A 393 -6.31 4.09 -22.61
N THR A 394 -6.56 2.97 -23.31
CA THR A 394 -5.57 2.21 -24.07
C THR A 394 -6.14 1.57 -25.36
N GLU A 395 -6.65 2.37 -26.28
CA GLU A 395 -6.87 1.90 -27.66
C GLU A 395 -5.58 2.11 -28.49
N ASN A 396 -4.91 0.99 -28.81
CA ASN A 396 -3.73 0.79 -29.67
C ASN A 396 -2.40 0.40 -29.00
N GLN A 397 -2.28 0.29 -27.67
CA GLN A 397 -1.01 -0.05 -26.98
C GLN A 397 0.17 0.87 -27.29
N ASN A 398 -0.04 2.01 -27.95
CA ASN A 398 1.02 3.00 -28.26
C ASN A 398 1.50 3.74 -27.00
N TYR A 399 0.66 3.73 -25.98
CA TYR A 399 0.82 4.47 -24.74
C TYR A 399 0.20 3.64 -23.60
N ILE A 400 0.87 3.60 -22.45
CA ILE A 400 0.36 2.98 -21.21
C ILE A 400 0.85 3.76 -19.98
N SER A 401 0.26 3.48 -18.81
CA SER A 401 0.85 3.92 -17.54
C SER A 401 2.22 3.27 -17.32
N LEU A 402 3.18 4.02 -16.77
CA LEU A 402 4.49 3.49 -16.37
C LEU A 402 4.36 2.32 -15.40
N TRP A 403 3.38 2.38 -14.49
CA TRP A 403 3.21 1.36 -13.48
C TRP A 403 2.64 0.06 -14.02
N ASP A 404 2.13 0.07 -15.26
CA ASP A 404 1.59 -1.11 -15.93
C ASP A 404 2.58 -1.76 -16.91
N ALA A 405 3.78 -1.18 -17.08
CA ALA A 405 4.74 -1.62 -18.08
C ALA A 405 5.11 -3.10 -17.99
N SER A 406 5.26 -3.63 -16.77
CA SER A 406 5.63 -5.04 -16.57
C SER A 406 4.55 -6.04 -17.01
N PHE A 407 3.31 -5.60 -17.22
CA PHE A 407 2.25 -6.45 -17.79
C PHE A 407 2.36 -6.61 -19.31
N LEU A 408 3.01 -5.66 -20.00
CA LEU A 408 3.32 -5.78 -21.42
C LEU A 408 4.73 -6.32 -21.66
N GLY A 409 5.59 -6.22 -20.65
CA GLY A 409 6.94 -6.76 -20.65
C GLY A 409 7.92 -5.92 -21.45
N VAL A 410 9.17 -6.37 -21.42
CA VAL A 410 10.32 -5.67 -22.00
C VAL A 410 10.14 -5.42 -23.50
N GLU A 411 9.50 -6.33 -24.25
CA GLU A 411 9.34 -6.19 -25.71
C GLU A 411 8.55 -4.94 -26.13
N LEU A 412 7.56 -4.52 -25.33
CA LEU A 412 6.73 -3.36 -25.62
C LEU A 412 7.16 -2.11 -24.86
N CYS A 413 7.80 -2.26 -23.71
CA CYS A 413 8.07 -1.15 -22.81
C CYS A 413 9.56 -0.87 -22.58
N GLY A 414 10.45 -1.75 -23.01
CA GLY A 414 11.87 -1.73 -22.69
C GLY A 414 12.16 -2.12 -21.24
N GLY A 415 13.44 -2.34 -20.94
CA GLY A 415 13.90 -2.86 -19.64
C GLY A 415 13.64 -1.91 -18.48
N LYS A 416 13.92 -0.62 -18.67
CA LYS A 416 13.77 0.41 -17.63
C LYS A 416 12.33 0.56 -17.15
N ALA A 417 11.39 0.66 -18.08
CA ALA A 417 9.97 0.78 -17.74
C ALA A 417 9.44 -0.48 -17.04
N ASP A 418 9.78 -1.66 -17.55
CA ASP A 418 9.42 -2.95 -16.96
C ASP A 418 9.93 -3.05 -15.51
N ARG A 419 11.19 -2.65 -15.28
CA ARG A 419 11.80 -2.64 -13.94
C ARG A 419 11.10 -1.66 -12.98
N LEU A 420 10.83 -0.44 -13.43
CA LEU A 420 10.11 0.57 -12.64
C LEU A 420 8.70 0.09 -12.25
N SER A 421 7.98 -0.52 -13.19
CA SER A 421 6.67 -1.13 -12.92
C SER A 421 6.76 -2.26 -11.88
N LYS A 422 7.74 -3.16 -12.00
CA LYS A 422 7.96 -4.24 -11.01
C LYS A 422 8.23 -3.69 -9.61
N MET A 423 9.07 -2.66 -9.49
CA MET A 423 9.32 -2.01 -8.19
C MET A 423 8.05 -1.40 -7.61
N LYS A 424 7.21 -0.77 -8.43
CA LYS A 424 5.92 -0.25 -7.96
C LYS A 424 5.00 -1.36 -7.44
N ILE A 425 4.93 -2.51 -8.14
CA ILE A 425 4.15 -3.68 -7.71
C ILE A 425 4.63 -4.23 -6.37
N LEU A 426 5.94 -4.20 -6.14
CA LEU A 426 6.58 -4.60 -4.87
C LEU A 426 6.38 -3.57 -3.74
N GLY A 427 5.73 -2.44 -4.01
CA GLY A 427 5.38 -1.43 -3.01
C GLY A 427 6.39 -0.29 -2.85
N PHE A 428 7.47 -0.25 -3.65
CA PHE A 428 8.39 0.88 -3.67
C PHE A 428 7.73 2.12 -4.27
N GLN A 429 8.12 3.31 -3.79
CA GLN A 429 7.67 4.56 -4.38
C GLN A 429 8.43 4.83 -5.67
N VAL A 430 7.69 4.80 -6.77
CA VAL A 430 8.16 5.15 -8.11
C VAL A 430 7.29 6.32 -8.58
N PRO A 431 7.88 7.42 -9.10
CA PRO A 431 7.09 8.52 -9.59
C PRO A 431 6.08 8.09 -10.66
N HIS A 432 4.96 8.81 -10.72
CA HIS A 432 3.94 8.57 -11.72
C HIS A 432 4.47 8.86 -13.12
N GLY A 433 3.83 8.28 -14.14
CA GLY A 433 4.31 8.46 -15.49
C GLY A 433 3.58 7.62 -16.51
N ALA A 434 4.15 7.60 -17.70
CA ALA A 434 3.68 6.88 -18.85
C ALA A 434 4.83 6.22 -19.61
N VAL A 435 4.49 5.28 -20.47
CA VAL A 435 5.40 4.69 -21.43
C VAL A 435 4.79 4.84 -22.81
N LEU A 436 5.47 5.59 -23.68
CA LEU A 436 5.27 5.49 -25.12
C LEU A 436 5.97 4.22 -25.58
N THR A 437 5.18 3.24 -26.00
CA THR A 437 5.68 1.89 -26.23
C THR A 437 6.50 1.79 -27.51
N THR A 438 7.20 0.67 -27.67
CA THR A 438 7.93 0.36 -28.90
C THR A 438 7.02 0.34 -30.14
N LYS A 439 5.71 0.08 -29.96
CA LYS A 439 4.72 0.15 -31.03
C LYS A 439 4.50 1.58 -31.53
N LEU A 440 4.53 2.58 -30.65
CA LEU A 440 4.46 3.98 -31.10
C LEU A 440 5.70 4.33 -31.91
N SER A 441 6.88 3.91 -31.47
CA SER A 441 8.12 4.11 -32.23
C SER A 441 8.06 3.42 -33.60
N ASP A 442 7.51 2.21 -33.68
CA ASP A 442 7.29 1.52 -34.96
C ASP A 442 6.36 2.33 -35.88
N LEU A 443 5.26 2.90 -35.36
CA LEU A 443 4.36 3.78 -36.13
C LEU A 443 5.04 5.06 -36.61
N VAL A 444 5.92 5.64 -35.79
CA VAL A 444 6.72 6.81 -36.19
C VAL A 444 7.63 6.46 -37.37
N LEU A 445 8.26 5.28 -37.35
CA LEU A 445 9.10 4.81 -38.46
C LEU A 445 8.30 4.54 -39.73
N GLU A 446 7.10 3.94 -39.60
CA GLU A 446 6.18 3.74 -40.72
C GLU A 446 5.78 5.07 -41.39
N LYS A 447 5.54 6.11 -40.58
CA LYS A 447 5.25 7.47 -41.08
C LYS A 447 6.42 8.12 -41.79
N LEU A 448 7.65 7.70 -41.50
CA LEU A 448 8.86 8.10 -42.22
C LEU A 448 9.16 7.24 -43.47
N GLY A 449 8.33 6.21 -43.73
CA GLY A 449 8.49 5.30 -44.86
C GLY A 449 9.43 4.12 -44.60
N TYR A 450 9.74 3.82 -43.34
CA TYR A 450 10.57 2.69 -42.93
C TYR A 450 9.72 1.57 -42.32
N LYS A 451 10.22 0.33 -42.39
CA LYS A 451 9.67 -0.78 -41.61
C LYS A 451 10.12 -0.63 -40.14
N SER A 452 9.43 -1.33 -39.23
CA SER A 452 9.78 -1.40 -37.80
C SER A 452 11.24 -1.80 -37.55
N GLN A 453 11.81 -2.64 -38.42
CA GLN A 453 13.23 -2.95 -38.44
C GLN A 453 13.92 -2.10 -39.50
N VAL A 454 14.64 -1.08 -39.06
CA VAL A 454 15.43 -0.19 -39.93
C VAL A 454 16.80 -0.81 -40.18
N ALA A 455 17.25 -0.83 -41.43
CA ALA A 455 18.61 -1.25 -41.74
C ALA A 455 19.62 -0.22 -41.18
N LEU A 456 20.75 -0.70 -40.66
CA LEU A 456 21.76 0.17 -40.04
C LEU A 456 22.27 1.28 -40.98
N ALA A 457 22.28 1.03 -42.29
CA ALA A 457 22.65 2.02 -43.31
C ALA A 457 21.67 3.20 -43.43
N ASP A 458 20.43 3.03 -42.98
CA ASP A 458 19.38 4.06 -43.04
C ASP A 458 19.24 4.83 -41.71
N PHE A 459 19.91 4.41 -40.63
CA PHE A 459 19.89 5.12 -39.34
C PHE A 459 20.22 6.61 -39.47
N PRO A 460 21.26 7.05 -40.23
CA PRO A 460 21.54 8.48 -40.40
C PRO A 460 20.38 9.26 -41.03
N LYS A 461 19.63 8.63 -41.94
CA LYS A 461 18.47 9.27 -42.60
C LYS A 461 17.30 9.39 -41.62
N VAL A 462 17.04 8.36 -40.81
CA VAL A 462 16.02 8.40 -39.77
C VAL A 462 16.36 9.44 -38.71
N TYR A 463 17.61 9.48 -38.27
CA TYR A 463 18.12 10.47 -37.31
C TYR A 463 17.86 11.90 -37.81
N GLN A 464 18.21 12.20 -39.07
CA GLN A 464 17.99 13.52 -39.66
C GLN A 464 16.50 13.85 -39.84
N ALA A 465 15.67 12.87 -40.24
CA ALA A 465 14.23 13.08 -40.43
C ALA A 465 13.49 13.41 -39.12
N LEU A 466 13.94 12.85 -38.00
CA LEU A 466 13.37 13.11 -36.67
C LEU A 466 13.91 14.40 -36.01
N GLU A 467 14.90 15.07 -36.61
CA GLU A 467 15.33 16.40 -36.19
C GLU A 467 14.25 17.45 -36.45
N ASN A 468 13.53 17.31 -37.59
CA ASN A 468 12.41 18.16 -37.99
C ASN A 468 11.20 17.28 -38.35
N PRO A 469 10.48 16.74 -37.35
CA PRO A 469 9.40 15.78 -37.58
C PRO A 469 8.23 16.42 -38.33
N SER A 470 7.54 15.61 -39.15
CA SER A 470 6.35 16.07 -39.88
C SER A 470 5.18 16.40 -38.93
N PRO A 471 4.23 17.28 -39.33
CA PRO A 471 3.04 17.57 -38.52
C PRO A 471 2.23 16.34 -38.14
N GLU A 472 2.23 15.30 -39.00
CA GLU A 472 1.57 14.03 -38.69
C GLU A 472 2.19 13.30 -37.49
N ILE A 473 3.52 13.25 -37.41
CA ILE A 473 4.25 12.61 -36.29
C ILE A 473 4.02 13.41 -35.00
N ILE A 474 4.09 14.73 -35.08
CA ILE A 474 3.83 15.62 -33.94
C ILE A 474 2.41 15.38 -33.42
N SER A 475 1.40 15.42 -34.30
CA SER A 475 -0.01 15.22 -33.94
C SER A 475 -0.28 13.83 -33.35
N LEU A 476 0.38 12.79 -33.88
CA LEU A 476 0.27 11.42 -33.35
C LEU A 476 0.68 11.37 -31.87
N ILE A 477 1.84 11.92 -31.51
CA ILE A 477 2.34 11.89 -30.13
C ILE A 477 1.57 12.89 -29.24
N ASP A 478 1.25 14.07 -29.76
CA ASP A 478 0.52 15.11 -29.03
C ASP A 478 -0.85 14.61 -28.53
N SER A 479 -1.57 13.86 -29.36
CA SER A 479 -2.86 13.28 -28.99
C SER A 479 -2.78 12.33 -27.78
N LEU A 480 -1.64 11.65 -27.59
CA LEU A 480 -1.42 10.71 -26.49
C LEU A 480 -1.00 11.40 -25.18
N LEU A 481 -0.47 12.61 -25.26
CA LEU A 481 0.13 13.32 -24.12
C LEU A 481 -0.76 14.46 -23.58
N THR A 482 -1.98 14.62 -24.09
CA THR A 482 -2.86 15.75 -23.75
C THR A 482 -3.04 15.93 -22.23
N ASP A 483 -3.33 14.85 -21.49
CA ASP A 483 -3.50 14.90 -20.03
C ASP A 483 -2.22 15.33 -19.29
N TYR A 484 -1.06 14.89 -19.78
CA TYR A 484 0.24 15.22 -19.18
C TYR A 484 0.60 16.68 -19.44
N LYS A 485 0.31 17.19 -20.63
CA LYS A 485 0.53 18.60 -21.00
C LYS A 485 -0.30 19.56 -20.12
N GLN A 486 -1.52 19.16 -19.76
CA GLN A 486 -2.43 19.97 -18.97
C GLN A 486 -2.21 19.86 -17.45
N SER A 487 -1.30 18.99 -17.00
CA SER A 487 -1.11 18.69 -15.57
C SER A 487 -0.37 19.78 -14.77
N ASN A 488 0.18 20.81 -15.41
CA ASN A 488 1.09 21.80 -14.81
C ASN A 488 2.31 21.20 -14.08
N LYS A 489 2.66 19.94 -14.34
CA LYS A 489 3.83 19.27 -13.79
C LYS A 489 5.01 19.31 -14.77
N ALA A 490 6.21 19.13 -14.24
CA ALA A 490 7.40 18.83 -15.01
C ALA A 490 7.65 17.33 -15.08
N PHE A 491 8.30 16.88 -16.15
CA PHE A 491 8.57 15.47 -16.43
C PHE A 491 10.03 15.23 -16.78
N SER A 492 10.48 14.00 -16.62
CA SER A 492 11.63 13.47 -17.33
C SER A 492 11.17 12.59 -18.49
N THR A 493 11.85 12.69 -19.62
CA THR A 493 11.70 11.79 -20.77
C THR A 493 12.96 10.96 -20.88
N ARG A 494 12.85 9.65 -20.66
CA ARG A 494 13.97 8.71 -20.62
C ARG A 494 13.80 7.63 -21.67
N SER A 495 14.90 7.17 -22.26
CA SER A 495 14.90 5.94 -23.04
C SER A 495 14.58 4.72 -22.17
N SER A 496 13.91 3.74 -22.78
CA SER A 496 13.74 2.40 -22.27
C SER A 496 13.87 1.44 -23.45
N ALA A 497 15.06 0.90 -23.66
CA ALA A 497 15.34 0.02 -24.79
C ALA A 497 15.05 -1.45 -24.45
N THR A 498 14.72 -2.26 -25.46
CA THR A 498 14.48 -3.71 -25.30
C THR A 498 15.72 -4.52 -24.93
N ILE A 499 16.92 -3.98 -25.20
CA ILE A 499 18.21 -4.66 -25.04
C ILE A 499 19.08 -4.07 -23.92
N GLU A 500 18.59 -3.07 -23.19
CA GLU A 500 19.35 -2.35 -22.15
C GLU A 500 19.85 -3.27 -21.01
N ASP A 501 19.08 -4.31 -20.67
CA ASP A 501 19.34 -5.18 -19.51
C ASP A 501 19.95 -6.54 -19.87
N ASP A 502 20.01 -6.90 -21.16
CA ASP A 502 20.20 -8.28 -21.64
C ASP A 502 21.65 -8.59 -22.05
N SER A 503 22.60 -7.67 -21.86
CA SER A 503 23.98 -7.87 -22.34
C SER A 503 25.06 -7.34 -21.39
N LYS A 504 26.21 -8.03 -21.41
CA LYS A 504 27.48 -7.58 -20.81
C LYS A 504 28.03 -6.28 -21.43
N ASP A 505 27.38 -5.80 -22.50
CA ASP A 505 27.70 -4.59 -23.27
C ASP A 505 26.57 -3.57 -23.10
N SER A 506 26.34 -3.11 -21.86
CA SER A 506 25.25 -2.20 -21.54
C SER A 506 25.34 -0.92 -22.40
N MET A 507 24.29 -0.61 -23.16
CA MET A 507 24.12 0.67 -23.87
C MET A 507 23.76 1.82 -22.91
N ALA A 508 24.07 1.65 -21.62
CA ALA A 508 23.78 2.60 -20.56
C ALA A 508 24.42 3.95 -20.87
N GLY A 509 23.61 5.01 -20.80
CA GLY A 509 24.05 6.39 -21.05
C GLY A 509 24.28 6.73 -22.53
N MET A 510 23.96 5.85 -23.49
CA MET A 510 24.11 6.15 -24.92
C MET A 510 22.86 6.79 -25.55
N PHE A 511 21.76 6.82 -24.83
CA PHE A 511 20.48 7.36 -25.28
C PHE A 511 20.16 8.68 -24.58
N ASP A 512 19.32 9.49 -25.22
CA ASP A 512 18.93 10.78 -24.68
C ASP A 512 18.04 10.61 -23.43
N THR A 513 18.31 11.45 -22.43
CA THR A 513 17.45 11.65 -21.28
C THR A 513 17.31 13.16 -21.07
N HIS A 514 16.08 13.62 -20.87
CA HIS A 514 15.79 15.03 -20.61
C HIS A 514 15.04 15.16 -19.30
N LEU A 515 15.50 16.06 -18.42
CA LEU A 515 14.88 16.36 -17.13
C LEU A 515 14.15 17.72 -17.20
N ASN A 516 13.23 17.97 -16.26
CA ASN A 516 12.47 19.23 -16.17
C ASN A 516 11.76 19.65 -17.46
N VAL A 517 11.25 18.67 -18.20
CA VAL A 517 10.49 18.89 -19.42
C VAL A 517 9.10 19.40 -19.04
N SER A 518 8.77 20.62 -19.47
CA SER A 518 7.44 21.19 -19.31
C SER A 518 6.45 20.49 -20.24
N GLY A 519 5.14 20.58 -19.93
CA GLY A 519 4.07 20.05 -20.77
C GLY A 519 4.23 20.42 -22.25
N ASP A 520 4.50 21.69 -22.56
CA ASP A 520 4.64 22.15 -23.95
C ASP A 520 5.83 21.53 -24.70
N ALA A 521 6.89 21.13 -23.99
CA ALA A 521 8.08 20.54 -24.58
C ALA A 521 8.01 19.00 -24.68
N LEU A 522 7.04 18.35 -24.02
CA LEU A 522 6.95 16.88 -23.91
C LEU A 522 7.01 16.16 -25.26
N VAL A 523 6.27 16.65 -26.26
CA VAL A 523 6.20 16.02 -27.58
C VAL A 523 7.57 16.07 -28.27
N THR A 524 8.22 17.23 -28.26
CA THR A 524 9.55 17.42 -28.86
C THR A 524 10.59 16.54 -28.18
N GLN A 525 10.58 16.46 -26.84
CA GLN A 525 11.55 15.66 -26.10
C GLN A 525 11.29 14.16 -26.24
N ALA A 526 10.04 13.71 -26.32
CA ALA A 526 9.72 12.33 -26.64
C ALA A 526 10.26 11.91 -28.03
N ILE A 527 10.12 12.79 -29.03
CA ILE A 527 10.69 12.56 -30.37
C ILE A 527 12.22 12.54 -30.32
N ALA A 528 12.85 13.42 -29.54
CA ALA A 528 14.30 13.42 -29.36
C ALA A 528 14.82 12.10 -28.76
N VAL A 529 14.12 11.54 -27.77
CA VAL A 529 14.46 10.21 -27.23
C VAL A 529 14.35 9.12 -28.30
N ILE A 530 13.29 9.11 -29.11
CA ILE A 530 13.17 8.16 -30.23
C ILE A 530 14.31 8.36 -31.24
N ARG A 531 14.64 9.61 -31.56
CA ARG A 531 15.73 9.98 -32.46
C ARG A 531 17.09 9.47 -31.96
N SER A 532 17.33 9.52 -30.65
CA SER A 532 18.60 9.09 -30.05
C SER A 532 18.95 7.62 -30.35
N ALA A 533 17.94 6.77 -30.58
CA ALA A 533 18.13 5.38 -30.99
C ALA A 533 18.78 5.21 -32.38
N PHE A 534 18.88 6.28 -33.16
CA PHE A 534 19.49 6.31 -34.48
C PHE A 534 20.78 7.15 -34.52
N SER A 535 21.32 7.53 -33.35
CA SER A 535 22.48 8.42 -33.26
C SER A 535 23.77 7.75 -33.77
N PRO A 536 24.80 8.54 -34.15
CA PRO A 536 26.10 8.00 -34.57
C PRO A 536 26.75 7.07 -33.54
N GLN A 537 26.54 7.34 -32.25
CA GLN A 537 27.06 6.54 -31.14
C GLN A 537 26.40 5.15 -31.11
N ILE A 538 25.08 5.10 -31.28
CA ILE A 538 24.34 3.83 -31.40
C ILE A 538 24.77 3.06 -32.64
N ILE A 539 24.92 3.74 -33.78
CA ILE A 539 25.36 3.09 -35.02
C ILE A 539 26.71 2.40 -34.80
N GLN A 540 27.67 3.10 -34.20
CA GLN A 540 28.99 2.54 -33.92
C GLN A 540 28.92 1.33 -32.97
N HIS A 541 28.09 1.41 -31.93
CA HIS A 541 27.90 0.30 -30.99
C HIS A 541 27.30 -0.94 -31.68
N LEU A 542 26.24 -0.75 -32.48
CA LEU A 542 25.58 -1.85 -33.19
C LEU A 542 26.45 -2.47 -34.29
N GLN A 543 27.35 -1.70 -34.91
CA GLN A 543 28.36 -2.25 -35.85
C GLN A 543 29.31 -3.23 -35.18
N ASN A 544 29.69 -2.95 -33.92
CA ASN A 544 30.60 -3.79 -33.16
C ASN A 544 29.92 -5.03 -32.56
N ASN A 545 28.59 -5.02 -32.45
CA ASN A 545 27.79 -6.08 -31.82
C ASN A 545 26.78 -6.69 -32.80
N GLN A 546 27.28 -7.57 -33.68
CA GLN A 546 26.49 -8.21 -34.73
C GLN A 546 25.29 -8.99 -34.14
N GLY A 547 24.08 -8.68 -34.63
CA GLY A 547 22.82 -9.34 -34.23
C GLY A 547 21.94 -8.55 -33.25
N LEU A 548 22.40 -7.40 -32.72
CA LEU A 548 21.57 -6.54 -31.85
C LEU A 548 20.62 -5.62 -32.62
N VAL A 549 20.96 -5.26 -33.86
CA VAL A 549 20.16 -4.34 -34.71
C VAL A 549 18.71 -4.80 -34.82
N GLU A 550 18.47 -6.09 -35.05
CA GLU A 550 17.14 -6.65 -35.26
C GLU A 550 16.30 -6.76 -33.98
N LYS A 551 16.97 -6.68 -32.82
CA LYS A 551 16.37 -6.83 -31.49
C LYS A 551 16.11 -5.49 -30.79
N MET A 552 16.76 -4.43 -31.26
CA MET A 552 16.70 -3.12 -30.64
C MET A 552 15.42 -2.39 -31.03
N LYS A 553 14.55 -2.18 -30.05
CA LYS A 553 13.46 -1.21 -30.11
C LYS A 553 13.56 -0.25 -28.94
N ILE A 554 12.99 0.93 -29.11
CA ILE A 554 12.99 1.98 -28.10
C ILE A 554 11.57 2.29 -27.66
N ALA A 555 11.36 2.36 -26.36
CA ALA A 555 10.21 2.98 -25.74
C ALA A 555 10.66 4.26 -25.03
N VAL A 556 9.74 5.18 -24.78
CA VAL A 556 9.99 6.42 -24.04
C VAL A 556 9.24 6.39 -22.73
N VAL A 557 9.96 6.47 -21.62
CA VAL A 557 9.39 6.68 -20.29
C VAL A 557 9.20 8.17 -20.07
N LEU A 558 7.96 8.59 -19.84
CA LEU A 558 7.64 9.87 -19.25
C LEU A 558 7.45 9.66 -17.76
N GLN A 559 8.20 10.35 -16.92
CA GLN A 559 8.13 10.20 -15.47
C GLN A 559 8.03 11.57 -14.83
N GLU A 560 7.04 11.78 -13.97
CA GLU A 560 6.85 13.03 -13.21
C GLU A 560 8.12 13.37 -12.42
N MET A 561 8.52 14.64 -12.45
CA MET A 561 9.62 15.12 -11.60
C MET A 561 9.18 15.16 -10.15
N VAL A 562 10.05 14.68 -9.27
CA VAL A 562 9.89 14.79 -7.82
C VAL A 562 10.38 16.18 -7.37
N ASP A 563 9.72 16.78 -6.39
CA ASP A 563 10.20 18.00 -5.73
C ASP A 563 11.34 17.64 -4.76
N VAL A 564 12.56 17.52 -5.31
CA VAL A 564 13.70 16.91 -4.62
C VAL A 564 14.41 17.88 -3.66
N ARG A 565 14.68 17.39 -2.44
CA ARG A 565 15.64 18.02 -1.51
C ARG A 565 17.07 17.58 -1.86
N CYS A 566 17.24 16.28 -2.05
CA CYS A 566 18.49 15.67 -2.48
C CYS A 566 18.23 14.42 -3.32
N ALA A 567 19.23 14.00 -4.06
CA ALA A 567 19.17 12.81 -4.88
C ALA A 567 20.56 12.20 -4.99
N GLY A 568 20.63 11.02 -5.62
CA GLY A 568 21.90 10.40 -5.92
C GLY A 568 21.77 8.96 -6.37
N VAL A 569 22.83 8.20 -6.15
CA VAL A 569 22.93 6.81 -6.60
C VAL A 569 23.31 5.87 -5.45
N ILE A 570 22.90 4.61 -5.56
CA ILE A 570 23.37 3.53 -4.69
C ILE A 570 23.97 2.45 -5.56
N PHE A 571 25.22 2.10 -5.28
CA PHE A 571 25.86 0.91 -5.81
C PHE A 571 25.82 -0.18 -4.75
N GLY A 572 25.03 -1.22 -5.00
CA GLY A 572 24.87 -2.36 -4.10
C GLY A 572 26.12 -3.22 -3.98
N ALA A 573 27.20 -2.97 -4.70
CA ALA A 573 28.49 -3.62 -4.52
C ALA A 573 29.60 -2.73 -5.07
N LYS A 574 30.84 -2.94 -4.63
CA LYS A 574 31.98 -2.26 -5.21
C LYS A 574 32.41 -2.94 -6.50
N ALA A 575 31.84 -2.49 -7.63
CA ALA A 575 32.03 -3.11 -8.93
C ALA A 575 33.50 -3.25 -9.36
N GLN A 576 34.38 -2.31 -8.97
CA GLN A 576 35.80 -2.33 -9.37
C GLN A 576 36.61 -3.41 -8.65
N THR A 577 36.25 -3.78 -7.43
CA THR A 577 36.95 -4.82 -6.65
C THR A 577 36.16 -6.11 -6.51
N GLY A 578 34.90 -6.11 -6.95
CA GLY A 578 33.94 -7.18 -6.75
C GLY A 578 33.55 -7.43 -5.30
N ASP A 579 33.77 -6.44 -4.43
CA ASP A 579 33.40 -6.55 -3.02
C ASP A 579 31.89 -6.38 -2.86
N THR A 580 31.23 -7.47 -2.50
CA THR A 580 29.78 -7.52 -2.28
C THR A 580 29.38 -7.24 -0.84
N ASP A 581 30.32 -7.04 0.07
CA ASP A 581 29.99 -6.63 1.45
C ASP A 581 29.69 -5.12 1.53
N ILE A 582 30.27 -4.33 0.63
CA ILE A 582 30.16 -2.88 0.65
C ILE A 582 29.02 -2.37 -0.22
N VAL A 583 28.15 -1.55 0.37
CA VAL A 583 27.18 -0.68 -0.34
C VAL A 583 27.73 0.73 -0.34
N GLU A 584 27.79 1.35 -1.52
CA GLU A 584 28.21 2.74 -1.69
C GLU A 584 26.99 3.60 -2.02
N ILE A 585 26.81 4.68 -1.26
CA ILE A 585 25.70 5.63 -1.42
C ILE A 585 26.31 6.99 -1.70
N GLU A 586 25.96 7.60 -2.82
CA GLU A 586 26.39 8.94 -3.18
C GLU A 586 25.19 9.88 -3.22
N ALA A 587 25.36 11.10 -2.72
CA ALA A 587 24.28 12.09 -2.60
C ALA A 587 24.74 13.52 -2.92
N ASN A 588 23.88 14.29 -3.57
CA ASN A 588 24.04 15.73 -3.82
C ASN A 588 22.74 16.47 -3.50
N GLN A 589 22.84 17.78 -3.26
CA GLN A 589 21.66 18.62 -3.08
C GLN A 589 20.95 18.85 -4.43
N GLY A 590 19.62 18.88 -4.41
CA GLY A 590 18.81 19.07 -5.60
C GLY A 590 18.78 17.84 -6.51
N LEU A 591 18.88 18.06 -7.83
CA LEU A 591 18.75 17.02 -8.85
C LEU A 591 20.00 16.15 -8.93
N GLY A 592 19.81 14.83 -9.04
CA GLY A 592 20.88 13.84 -9.08
C GLY A 592 21.68 13.80 -10.39
N GLU A 593 21.33 14.62 -11.39
CA GLU A 593 21.95 14.61 -12.73
C GLU A 593 23.47 14.79 -12.67
N GLY A 594 23.95 15.72 -11.84
CA GLY A 594 25.38 15.96 -11.67
C GLY A 594 26.15 14.75 -11.13
N ILE A 595 25.52 13.88 -10.34
CA ILE A 595 26.14 12.64 -9.86
C ILE A 595 26.22 11.63 -10.99
N VAL A 596 25.11 11.42 -11.71
CA VAL A 596 25.04 10.44 -12.80
C VAL A 596 26.00 10.81 -13.94
N SER A 597 26.17 12.10 -14.24
CA SER A 597 27.12 12.58 -15.27
C SER A 597 28.57 12.66 -14.77
N GLY A 598 28.81 12.55 -13.46
CA GLY A 598 30.13 12.75 -12.85
C GLY A 598 30.61 14.20 -12.81
N GLU A 599 29.73 15.17 -13.09
CA GLU A 599 30.05 16.60 -13.11
C GLU A 599 29.81 17.32 -11.77
N ALA A 600 29.17 16.64 -10.80
CA ALA A 600 28.91 17.18 -9.47
C ALA A 600 30.22 17.49 -8.74
N LYS A 601 30.39 18.75 -8.34
CA LYS A 601 31.59 19.23 -7.64
C LYS A 601 31.61 18.83 -6.16
N GLU A 602 30.44 18.64 -5.56
CA GLU A 602 30.26 18.32 -4.15
C GLU A 602 29.33 17.12 -4.01
N VAL A 603 29.91 15.96 -3.67
CA VAL A 603 29.19 14.69 -3.50
C VAL A 603 29.50 14.13 -2.13
N GLU A 604 28.47 13.87 -1.33
CA GLU A 604 28.60 13.07 -0.11
C GLU A 604 28.64 11.60 -0.49
N SER A 605 29.55 10.83 0.11
CA SER A 605 29.71 9.40 -0.13
C SER A 605 29.72 8.64 1.21
N TYR A 606 28.88 7.62 1.32
CA TYR A 606 28.87 6.65 2.39
C TYR A 606 29.25 5.27 1.89
N LYS A 607 30.02 4.55 2.70
CA LYS A 607 30.21 3.10 2.55
C LYS A 607 29.66 2.38 3.76
N PHE A 608 28.73 1.48 3.50
CA PHE A 608 28.13 0.60 4.49
C PHE A 608 28.66 -0.82 4.32
N SER A 609 29.07 -1.45 5.42
CA SER A 609 29.33 -2.89 5.44
C SER A 609 28.05 -3.63 5.76
N ARG A 610 27.71 -4.63 4.94
CA ARG A 610 26.57 -5.52 5.16
C ARG A 610 26.78 -6.42 6.36
N SER A 611 27.95 -7.05 6.46
CA SER A 611 28.29 -7.97 7.55
C SER A 611 28.31 -7.27 8.90
N GLU A 612 28.87 -6.06 8.96
CA GLU A 612 28.93 -5.27 10.20
C GLU A 612 27.69 -4.40 10.44
N ARG A 613 26.82 -4.27 9.42
CA ARG A 613 25.57 -3.46 9.44
C ARG A 613 25.79 -2.01 9.91
N ARG A 614 26.89 -1.38 9.50
CA ARG A 614 27.26 -0.02 9.90
C ARG A 614 27.99 0.72 8.79
N VAL A 615 28.05 2.05 8.94
CA VAL A 615 28.92 2.91 8.14
C VAL A 615 30.38 2.59 8.49
N VAL A 616 31.19 2.29 7.48
CA VAL A 616 32.64 2.08 7.60
C VAL A 616 33.43 3.28 7.11
N GLU A 617 32.86 4.09 6.21
CA GLU A 617 33.49 5.32 5.70
C GLU A 617 32.41 6.34 5.32
N ARG A 618 32.68 7.62 5.59
CA ARG A 618 31.89 8.78 5.13
C ARG A 618 32.84 9.86 4.61
N LYS A 619 32.53 10.46 3.46
CA LYS A 619 33.29 11.55 2.83
C LYS A 619 32.34 12.60 2.24
N GLY A 620 32.86 13.81 2.03
CA GLY A 620 32.14 14.88 1.34
C GLY A 620 31.32 15.78 2.29
N PRO A 621 30.47 16.66 1.73
CA PRO A 621 29.59 17.55 2.49
C PRO A 621 28.49 16.77 3.22
N GLU A 622 27.75 17.44 4.11
CA GLU A 622 26.58 16.86 4.77
C GLU A 622 25.30 17.17 3.98
N VAL A 623 24.81 16.16 3.27
CA VAL A 623 23.59 16.19 2.44
C VAL A 623 22.50 15.30 3.06
N LEU A 624 22.90 14.14 3.56
CA LEU A 624 22.06 13.15 4.22
C LEU A 624 22.24 13.17 5.74
N SER A 625 21.12 13.10 6.45
CA SER A 625 21.14 12.73 7.86
C SER A 625 21.43 11.23 8.04
N GLN A 626 21.86 10.80 9.23
CA GLN A 626 22.11 9.38 9.51
C GLN A 626 20.87 8.48 9.29
N PRO A 627 19.65 8.87 9.73
CA PRO A 627 18.41 8.18 9.38
C PRO A 627 18.24 7.93 7.88
N GLU A 628 18.49 8.94 7.06
CA GLU A 628 18.32 8.87 5.60
C GLU A 628 19.35 7.93 4.97
N ALA A 629 20.61 8.02 5.38
CA ALA A 629 21.66 7.12 4.90
C ALA A 629 21.36 5.66 5.26
N LYS A 630 20.85 5.40 6.47
CA LYS A 630 20.40 4.06 6.89
C LYS A 630 19.20 3.58 6.06
N ALA A 631 18.22 4.44 5.81
CA ALA A 631 17.04 4.09 5.01
C ALA A 631 17.42 3.75 3.56
N LEU A 632 18.37 4.48 2.97
CA LEU A 632 18.90 4.20 1.63
C LEU A 632 19.71 2.89 1.58
N PHE A 633 20.48 2.58 2.62
CA PHE A 633 21.12 1.26 2.75
C PHE A 633 20.06 0.14 2.79
N MET A 634 18.97 0.33 3.55
CA MET A 634 17.87 -0.63 3.60
C MET A 634 17.15 -0.76 2.25
N LEU A 635 16.94 0.35 1.51
CA LEU A 635 16.41 0.30 0.14
C LEU A 635 17.27 -0.60 -0.77
N SER A 636 18.60 -0.45 -0.71
CA SER A 636 19.54 -1.29 -1.46
C SER A 636 19.37 -2.78 -1.14
N GLU A 637 19.30 -3.11 0.15
CA GLU A 637 19.13 -4.50 0.59
C GLU A 637 17.78 -5.10 0.20
N ARG A 638 16.71 -4.30 0.26
CA ARG A 638 15.37 -4.74 -0.17
C ARG A 638 15.35 -5.03 -1.66
N LEU A 639 15.81 -4.11 -2.50
CA LEU A 639 15.85 -4.33 -3.95
C LEU A 639 16.76 -5.50 -4.32
N ARG A 640 17.91 -5.66 -3.65
CA ARG A 640 18.80 -6.83 -3.83
C ARG A 640 18.06 -8.14 -3.57
N GLN A 641 17.34 -8.26 -2.46
CA GLN A 641 16.60 -9.47 -2.09
C GLN A 641 15.47 -9.78 -3.09
N GLU A 642 14.72 -8.76 -3.51
CA GLU A 642 13.62 -8.92 -4.47
C GLU A 642 14.11 -9.30 -5.88
N PHE A 643 15.31 -8.88 -6.27
CA PHE A 643 15.92 -9.17 -7.56
C PHE A 643 17.01 -10.27 -7.47
N ASN A 644 16.61 -11.43 -6.94
CA ASN A 644 17.41 -12.67 -6.91
C ASN A 644 18.78 -12.52 -6.22
N ASP A 645 18.83 -11.79 -5.10
CA ASP A 645 20.04 -11.49 -4.35
C ASP A 645 21.15 -10.80 -5.17
N THR A 646 20.78 -10.16 -6.30
CA THR A 646 21.74 -9.49 -7.18
C THR A 646 21.95 -8.04 -6.72
N PRO A 647 23.19 -7.57 -6.50
CA PRO A 647 23.46 -6.17 -6.21
C PRO A 647 22.84 -5.26 -7.26
N GLN A 648 22.27 -4.13 -6.83
CA GLN A 648 21.58 -3.21 -7.72
C GLN A 648 22.35 -1.89 -7.85
N ASP A 649 22.24 -1.25 -9.01
CA ASP A 649 22.54 0.15 -9.25
C ASP A 649 21.22 0.92 -9.23
N ILE A 650 21.07 1.88 -8.33
CA ILE A 650 19.79 2.53 -8.00
C ILE A 650 19.94 4.04 -8.07
N GLU A 651 19.13 4.70 -8.89
CA GLU A 651 18.93 6.16 -8.82
C GLU A 651 17.77 6.45 -7.87
N TRP A 652 17.97 7.35 -6.93
CA TRP A 652 16.99 7.70 -5.91
C TRP A 652 16.89 9.21 -5.69
N ALA A 653 15.78 9.63 -5.10
CA ALA A 653 15.58 10.99 -4.60
C ALA A 653 14.87 10.98 -3.25
N ILE A 654 15.14 12.00 -2.43
CA ILE A 654 14.40 12.32 -1.22
C ILE A 654 13.71 13.66 -1.43
N ASP A 655 12.39 13.70 -1.28
CA ASP A 655 11.62 14.95 -1.36
C ASP A 655 11.66 15.74 -0.05
N SER A 656 11.04 16.92 -0.05
CA SER A 656 10.96 17.81 1.12
C SER A 656 10.19 17.22 2.31
N SER A 657 9.38 16.16 2.09
CA SER A 657 8.65 15.45 3.15
C SER A 657 9.45 14.32 3.79
N GLY A 658 10.61 13.95 3.23
CA GLY A 658 11.38 12.79 3.66
C GLY A 658 10.94 11.49 3.01
N GLN A 659 10.21 11.53 1.89
CA GLN A 659 9.86 10.35 1.11
C GLN A 659 11.02 9.95 0.20
N ILE A 660 11.44 8.68 0.26
CA ILE A 660 12.39 8.10 -0.69
C ILE A 660 11.66 7.64 -1.93
N TRP A 661 12.10 8.12 -3.10
CA TRP A 661 11.62 7.75 -4.43
C TRP A 661 12.70 6.99 -5.19
N VAL A 662 12.32 5.89 -5.84
CA VAL A 662 13.17 5.16 -6.78
C VAL A 662 12.92 5.70 -8.18
N LEU A 663 13.96 6.27 -8.79
CA LEU A 663 13.89 6.88 -10.13
C LEU A 663 14.27 5.86 -11.21
N GLN A 664 15.21 4.98 -10.89
CA GLN A 664 15.69 3.91 -11.75
C GLN A 664 16.35 2.81 -10.90
N SER A 665 16.34 1.57 -11.37
CA SER A 665 17.17 0.50 -10.81
C SER A 665 17.57 -0.48 -11.92
N ARG A 666 18.72 -1.12 -11.77
CA ARG A 666 19.20 -2.19 -12.66
C ARG A 666 20.15 -3.12 -11.92
N ASP A 667 20.36 -4.32 -12.46
CA ASP A 667 21.32 -5.27 -11.93
C ASP A 667 22.76 -4.73 -12.10
N LEU A 668 23.54 -4.76 -11.03
CA LEU A 668 24.94 -4.34 -11.02
C LEU A 668 25.83 -5.55 -11.32
N TYR A 669 26.31 -5.64 -12.56
CA TYR A 669 27.20 -6.72 -12.97
C TYR A 669 28.63 -6.49 -12.48
N ILE A 670 29.08 -7.35 -11.57
CA ILE A 670 30.45 -7.37 -11.08
C ILE A 670 31.33 -8.14 -12.08
N ARG A 671 32.38 -7.50 -12.59
CA ARG A 671 33.42 -8.22 -13.35
C ARG A 671 34.14 -9.16 -12.39
N ARG A 672 33.95 -10.47 -12.61
CA ARG A 672 34.70 -11.54 -11.90
C ARG A 672 36.12 -11.66 -12.40
#